data_AF-A5DRB2-F1
#
_entry.id   AF-A5DRB2-F1
#
_cell.length_a   1.000
_cell.length_b   1.000
_cell.length_c   1.000
_cell.angle_alpha   90.00
_cell.angle_beta   90.00
_cell.angle_gamma   90.00
#
_symmetry.space_group_name_H-M   'P 1'
#
loop_
_entity.id
_entity.type
_entity.pdbx_description
1 polymer ?
#
loop_
_entity_poly.entity_id
_entity_poly.type
_entity_poly.pdbx_seq_one_letter_code
_entity_poly.pdbx_strand_id
1 'polypeptide(L)'
;MDSIMSQVAHPLNSAKRSKRKTFILLAVVAWLAFVNYWLYFYRNSDTYRETSISSIYFDESKTEPATNNDESKEDTNAIGNDLVNHVSFKLLQEKSGIQDIRGVDSHSTNYNKIFKDHDVNSILSSLDFRERCDLYFLNLYASDPNWYINPNEDLPVPMKDQYDFDRFRHDKMNEVKEEIAKEKNIEKDDVPEDNVVEERIKKKYQEMWEVTKRTEQKSTDYVSHFRIFNKCFITADDHDQQVKTSRYVNQQKKLLKSIEKSVGADGFKTFALSPDEERVDSKSFDSCAQLESRIYPWLSPSFPVYERWNGKISMTPPVMSKYVKDKRVFKHTNEKARNSRNAGTKYHSKLTGGKNCFLNNLKNSMNGRGIVLSIGDKHVDDTVRLIHLLRALGNTYPIEIVYNDDISKETKTKIVNAARSGDVALPSSYHKVADYFTDDFLAKGKLPPQEVWFVNAHNVIQDNYKGKFHGFANKFLAALFNSFEEYILIDADTIMVQNPDFYFNLKGYVAKGAYFFKDRTAPQFRQVSDGVFFKKISPSIIDSAMFDIPIITEHTLQSSYFDGMTHYMESGLLLIDRNRHFNSVLMMMQMNFMKPVTSRSYGDKEIIWLAFATNGDESYHFNKYYAAAIGTLTPDVQRLTKDGKPKLAKEICSAHPGHISEDDGSLVWFNSGYHTCGQLHKVNYEKEAEKQSRFTQFKTAEQFRTFYEEPLTITHAIIPPFKDKLETLCENTIEEPKEGWTMDRDYCNSYMWCAYSRIGGPTKDDTDNTQEGQVFKFEKKDTELFKFYGDVWVGME
;
A
#
# COMPACT_ATOMS: atom_id res chain seq x y z
N MET A 1 10.80 64.22 -64.46
CA MET A 1 11.72 65.37 -64.51
C MET A 1 12.52 65.36 -63.23
N ASP A 2 13.77 64.90 -63.36
CA ASP A 2 15.01 65.42 -62.77
C ASP A 2 14.97 66.03 -61.36
N SER A 3 15.95 65.93 -60.47
CA SER A 3 17.21 65.19 -60.30
C SER A 3 17.87 65.84 -59.07
N ILE A 4 18.66 65.09 -58.29
CA ILE A 4 19.78 65.56 -57.43
C ILE A 4 19.42 66.37 -56.16
N MET A 5 20.18 66.39 -55.05
CA MET A 5 21.14 65.56 -54.30
C MET A 5 21.81 66.55 -53.31
N SER A 6 22.24 66.09 -52.12
CA SER A 6 23.47 66.56 -51.41
C SER A 6 23.47 68.00 -50.81
N GLN A 7 24.01 68.35 -49.63
CA GLN A 7 24.73 67.69 -48.53
C GLN A 7 24.90 68.68 -47.33
N VAL A 8 24.96 68.10 -46.12
CA VAL A 8 25.87 68.38 -44.97
C VAL A 8 25.80 69.70 -44.16
N ALA A 9 25.46 69.55 -42.86
CA ALA A 9 26.32 69.89 -41.71
C ALA A 9 25.73 69.36 -40.37
N HIS A 10 26.54 68.61 -39.61
CA HIS A 10 26.36 68.16 -38.22
C HIS A 10 27.41 68.90 -37.34
N PRO A 11 27.42 68.89 -35.97
CA PRO A 11 26.99 67.79 -35.09
C PRO A 11 26.52 68.15 -33.64
N LEU A 12 26.31 67.09 -32.83
CA LEU A 12 26.43 66.94 -31.35
C LEU A 12 25.24 67.30 -30.41
N ASN A 13 24.41 66.30 -30.07
CA ASN A 13 24.20 65.81 -28.69
C ASN A 13 23.16 64.69 -28.60
N SER A 14 23.56 63.41 -28.65
CA SER A 14 22.63 62.30 -28.29
C SER A 14 23.28 61.06 -27.64
N ALA A 15 24.53 61.14 -27.16
CA ALA A 15 25.25 59.97 -26.63
C ALA A 15 25.06 59.68 -25.12
N LYS A 16 24.19 60.39 -24.38
CA LYS A 16 24.03 60.19 -22.91
C LYS A 16 22.81 59.38 -22.47
N ARG A 17 21.84 59.08 -23.34
CA ARG A 17 20.59 58.38 -22.93
C ARG A 17 20.60 56.86 -23.09
N SER A 18 21.51 56.30 -23.88
CA SER A 18 21.59 54.84 -24.15
C SER A 18 22.22 54.06 -22.99
N LYS A 19 23.35 54.54 -22.43
CA LYS A 19 24.09 53.84 -21.37
C LYS A 19 23.29 53.62 -20.06
N ARG A 20 22.35 54.52 -19.75
CA ARG A 20 21.56 54.44 -18.51
C ARG A 20 20.52 53.31 -18.53
N LYS A 21 19.92 53.02 -19.70
CA LYS A 21 18.99 51.89 -19.86
C LYS A 21 19.73 50.56 -19.82
N THR A 22 20.89 50.47 -20.46
CA THR A 22 21.74 49.27 -20.43
C THR A 22 22.22 48.95 -19.02
N PHE A 23 22.57 49.97 -18.24
CA PHE A 23 22.99 49.79 -16.85
C PHE A 23 21.85 49.30 -15.94
N ILE A 24 20.63 49.82 -16.13
CA ILE A 24 19.45 49.35 -15.39
C ILE A 24 19.11 47.90 -15.77
N LEU A 25 19.18 47.55 -17.05
CA LEU A 25 18.91 46.18 -17.50
C LEU A 25 19.94 45.19 -16.93
N LEU A 26 21.23 45.57 -16.95
CA LEU A 26 22.30 44.76 -16.35
C LEU A 26 22.14 44.63 -14.83
N ALA A 27 21.70 45.67 -14.14
CA ALA A 27 21.42 45.61 -12.70
C ALA A 27 20.23 44.69 -12.38
N VAL A 28 19.17 44.70 -13.19
CA VAL A 28 18.02 43.78 -13.02
C VAL A 28 18.43 42.34 -13.30
N VAL A 29 19.23 42.08 -14.34
CA VAL A 29 19.74 40.74 -14.64
C VAL A 29 20.68 40.25 -13.54
N ALA A 30 21.57 41.10 -13.03
CA ALA A 30 22.43 40.76 -11.90
C ALA A 30 21.63 40.49 -10.62
N TRP A 31 20.57 41.26 -10.37
CA TRP A 31 19.67 41.03 -9.23
C TRP A 31 18.90 39.72 -9.36
N LEU A 32 18.36 39.40 -10.54
CA LEU A 32 17.70 38.12 -10.79
C LEU A 32 18.67 36.94 -10.68
N ALA A 33 19.92 37.10 -11.15
CA ALA A 33 20.96 36.09 -10.99
C ALA A 33 21.34 35.89 -9.52
N PHE A 34 21.43 36.98 -8.75
CA PHE A 34 21.68 36.91 -7.31
C PHE A 34 20.51 36.28 -6.55
N VAL A 35 19.26 36.61 -6.88
CA VAL A 35 18.08 35.99 -6.26
C VAL A 35 18.00 34.51 -6.60
N ASN A 36 18.27 34.11 -7.85
CA ASN A 36 18.30 32.69 -8.21
C ASN A 36 19.48 31.95 -7.57
N TYR A 37 20.66 32.59 -7.46
CA TYR A 37 21.81 32.03 -6.75
C TYR A 37 21.52 31.90 -5.26
N TRP A 38 20.86 32.89 -4.65
CA TRP A 38 20.44 32.88 -3.26
C TRP A 38 19.34 31.85 -3.03
N LEU A 39 18.35 31.69 -3.91
CA LEU A 39 17.34 30.63 -3.83
C LEU A 39 17.93 29.24 -4.04
N TYR A 40 18.90 29.09 -4.95
CA TYR A 40 19.64 27.85 -5.16
C TYR A 40 20.48 27.49 -3.94
N PHE A 41 21.19 28.46 -3.36
CA PHE A 41 21.94 28.25 -2.12
C PHE A 41 21.03 28.07 -0.91
N TYR A 42 19.90 28.75 -0.81
CA TYR A 42 18.95 28.62 0.29
C TYR A 42 18.27 27.26 0.26
N ARG A 43 17.91 26.78 -0.94
CA ARG A 43 17.34 25.45 -1.16
C ARG A 43 18.38 24.33 -1.00
N ASN A 44 19.66 24.60 -1.29
CA ASN A 44 20.75 23.65 -1.04
C ASN A 44 21.42 23.83 0.33
N SER A 45 21.08 24.87 1.10
CA SER A 45 21.51 25.09 2.48
C SER A 45 20.52 24.51 3.49
N ASP A 46 19.66 23.58 3.06
CA ASP A 46 19.17 22.49 3.93
C ASP A 46 20.34 21.55 4.31
N THR A 47 21.46 22.14 4.73
CA THR A 47 22.22 21.59 5.84
C THR A 47 21.26 21.60 7.01
N TYR A 48 20.77 20.41 7.35
CA TYR A 48 20.48 20.03 8.72
C TYR A 48 21.37 20.85 9.66
N ARG A 49 20.81 21.92 10.24
CA ARG A 49 21.26 22.33 11.54
C ARG A 49 20.78 21.21 12.43
N GLU A 50 21.68 20.27 12.70
CA GLU A 50 21.76 19.68 14.02
C GLU A 50 21.52 20.83 15.00
N THR A 51 20.36 20.82 15.64
CA THR A 51 20.13 21.68 16.78
C THR A 51 21.19 21.27 17.81
N SER A 52 22.25 22.06 17.83
CA SER A 52 22.69 22.81 18.98
C SER A 52 22.16 22.21 20.29
N ILE A 53 23.06 21.65 21.08
CA ILE A 53 22.85 21.38 22.51
C ILE A 53 22.18 22.63 23.10
N SER A 54 20.88 22.53 23.38
CA SER A 54 20.03 23.64 23.77
C SER A 54 20.19 23.95 25.25
N SER A 55 21.42 24.23 25.66
CA SER A 55 21.70 24.73 27.00
C SER A 55 22.09 26.19 26.89
N ILE A 56 21.37 27.04 27.62
CA ILE A 56 21.65 28.47 27.79
C ILE A 56 22.97 28.75 28.54
N TYR A 57 23.73 27.70 28.89
CA TYR A 57 24.96 27.75 29.69
C TYR A 57 26.22 27.28 28.94
N PHE A 58 26.17 27.05 27.62
CA PHE A 58 27.39 26.75 26.87
C PHE A 58 28.09 28.04 26.42
N ASP A 59 29.15 28.38 27.14
CA ASP A 59 30.17 29.37 26.77
C ASP A 59 31.26 28.67 25.95
N GLU A 60 31.63 29.24 24.80
CA GLU A 60 32.67 28.73 23.91
C GLU A 60 34.05 28.84 24.57
N SER A 61 34.44 27.85 25.36
CA SER A 61 35.83 27.68 25.78
C SER A 61 36.29 26.24 25.65
N LYS A 62 37.28 26.09 24.76
CA LYS A 62 38.20 24.96 24.54
C LYS A 62 37.99 23.77 25.49
N THR A 63 37.32 22.75 25.00
CA THR A 63 37.50 21.38 25.49
C THR A 63 37.57 20.46 24.28
N GLU A 64 38.68 19.73 24.20
CA GLU A 64 38.91 18.66 23.24
C GLU A 64 37.73 17.67 23.27
N PRO A 65 37.41 17.00 22.16
CA PRO A 65 36.36 15.99 22.15
C PRO A 65 36.80 14.85 23.08
N ALA A 66 36.21 14.80 24.27
CA ALA A 66 36.25 13.62 25.10
C ALA A 66 35.62 12.49 24.26
N THR A 67 36.45 11.54 23.87
CA THR A 67 36.06 10.24 23.35
C THR A 67 35.29 9.52 24.45
N ASN A 68 34.01 9.82 24.59
CA ASN A 68 33.07 8.96 25.31
C ASN A 68 32.83 7.72 24.44
N ASN A 69 33.81 6.81 24.51
CA ASN A 69 33.59 5.39 24.31
C ASN A 69 32.72 4.88 25.47
N ASP A 70 31.45 5.25 25.44
CA ASP A 70 30.41 4.53 26.16
C ASP A 70 29.41 4.01 25.14
N GLU A 71 29.95 3.22 24.19
CA GLU A 71 29.20 2.06 23.71
C GLU A 71 28.97 1.16 24.93
N SER A 72 27.89 1.43 25.66
CA SER A 72 27.20 0.37 26.34
C SER A 72 26.75 -0.60 25.26
N LYS A 73 27.60 -1.58 24.97
CA LYS A 73 27.17 -2.91 24.55
C LYS A 73 26.32 -3.47 25.69
N GLU A 74 25.13 -2.91 25.90
CA GLU A 74 24.08 -3.65 26.57
C GLU A 74 23.74 -4.78 25.60
N ASP A 75 24.18 -5.96 25.98
CA ASP A 75 23.84 -7.24 25.39
C ASP A 75 22.34 -7.52 25.59
N THR A 76 21.49 -6.67 25.00
CA THR A 76 20.03 -6.80 24.97
C THR A 76 19.58 -8.03 24.18
N ASN A 77 20.49 -8.60 23.37
CA ASN A 77 20.27 -9.84 22.64
C ASN A 77 20.35 -11.09 23.52
N ALA A 78 21.06 -11.06 24.66
CA ALA A 78 21.16 -12.22 25.55
C ALA A 78 19.82 -12.56 26.24
N ILE A 79 18.96 -11.57 26.48
CA ILE A 79 17.63 -11.74 27.10
C ILE A 79 16.57 -12.15 26.05
N GLY A 80 16.72 -11.71 24.79
CA GLY A 80 15.73 -11.94 23.72
C GLY A 80 15.42 -13.42 23.47
N ASN A 81 16.44 -14.27 23.36
CA ASN A 81 16.29 -15.70 23.10
C ASN A 81 15.68 -16.48 24.30
N ASP A 82 15.80 -15.97 25.53
CA ASP A 82 15.24 -16.62 26.73
C ASP A 82 13.77 -16.27 26.94
N LEU A 83 13.37 -15.04 26.55
CA LEU A 83 12.02 -14.54 26.81
C LEU A 83 10.94 -15.32 26.07
N VAL A 84 11.06 -15.54 24.75
CA VAL A 84 10.09 -16.34 23.97
C VAL A 84 10.02 -17.79 24.47
N ASN A 85 11.11 -18.29 25.05
CA ASN A 85 11.23 -19.63 25.58
C ASN A 85 10.74 -19.80 27.02
N HIS A 86 10.32 -18.72 27.68
CA HIS A 86 9.85 -18.73 29.05
C HIS A 86 8.67 -19.71 29.25
N VAL A 87 8.71 -20.46 30.34
CA VAL A 87 7.77 -21.57 30.64
C VAL A 87 6.32 -21.12 30.53
N SER A 88 5.99 -19.94 31.03
CA SER A 88 4.62 -19.39 31.00
C SER A 88 4.11 -19.15 29.59
N PHE A 89 4.95 -18.67 28.66
CA PHE A 89 4.54 -18.49 27.27
C PHE A 89 4.37 -19.85 26.58
N LYS A 90 5.26 -20.81 26.81
CA LYS A 90 5.12 -22.19 26.28
C LYS A 90 3.84 -22.87 26.76
N LEU A 91 3.51 -22.75 28.05
CA LEU A 91 2.27 -23.30 28.62
C LEU A 91 1.02 -22.61 28.05
N LEU A 92 1.08 -21.29 27.84
CA LEU A 92 0.00 -20.55 27.21
C LEU A 92 -0.18 -20.97 25.75
N GLN A 93 0.90 -21.16 24.99
CA GLN A 93 0.88 -21.70 23.63
C GLN A 93 0.21 -23.07 23.59
N GLU A 94 0.69 -24.01 24.42
CA GLU A 94 0.16 -25.37 24.47
C GLU A 94 -1.34 -25.39 24.78
N LYS A 95 -1.78 -24.61 25.77
CA LYS A 95 -3.18 -24.59 26.19
C LYS A 95 -4.11 -23.83 25.24
N SER A 96 -3.60 -22.83 24.54
CA SER A 96 -4.38 -22.04 23.57
C SER A 96 -4.37 -22.66 22.17
N GLY A 97 -3.47 -23.62 21.90
CA GLY A 97 -3.23 -24.15 20.57
C GLY A 97 -2.55 -23.15 19.63
N ILE A 98 -1.96 -22.08 20.16
CA ILE A 98 -1.26 -21.06 19.38
C ILE A 98 0.19 -21.51 19.19
N GLN A 99 0.61 -21.67 17.94
CA GLN A 99 2.00 -21.97 17.58
C GLN A 99 2.62 -20.80 16.83
N ASP A 100 3.82 -20.38 17.24
CA ASP A 100 4.59 -19.40 16.47
C ASP A 100 5.30 -20.11 15.31
N ILE A 101 4.67 -20.06 14.14
CA ILE A 101 5.18 -20.69 12.91
C ILE A 101 6.03 -19.75 12.06
N ARG A 102 6.32 -18.53 12.55
CA ARG A 102 7.12 -17.56 11.79
C ARG A 102 8.56 -18.05 11.60
N GLY A 103 9.08 -18.84 12.54
CA GLY A 103 10.45 -19.33 12.49
C GLY A 103 11.50 -18.21 12.63
N VAL A 104 11.11 -17.08 13.23
CA VAL A 104 12.01 -15.96 13.56
C VAL A 104 11.81 -15.58 15.02
N ASP A 105 12.92 -15.32 15.72
CA ASP A 105 12.88 -14.72 17.05
C ASP A 105 12.98 -13.20 16.90
N SER A 106 11.83 -12.54 16.87
CA SER A 106 11.73 -11.09 16.71
C SER A 106 10.46 -10.57 17.37
N HIS A 107 10.65 -9.54 18.20
CA HIS A 107 9.64 -8.86 19.00
C HIS A 107 10.15 -7.46 19.37
N SER A 108 9.29 -6.65 19.99
CA SER A 108 9.70 -5.31 20.42
C SER A 108 10.73 -5.36 21.54
N THR A 109 11.77 -4.53 21.46
CA THR A 109 12.77 -4.32 22.52
C THR A 109 12.14 -3.81 23.82
N ASN A 110 10.97 -3.15 23.75
CA ASN A 110 10.23 -2.70 24.94
C ASN A 110 9.81 -3.89 25.82
N TYR A 111 9.51 -5.06 25.24
CA TYR A 111 9.25 -6.26 26.02
C TYR A 111 10.48 -6.70 26.82
N ASN A 112 11.67 -6.67 26.22
CA ASN A 112 12.91 -7.04 26.91
C ASN A 112 13.16 -6.14 28.12
N LYS A 113 12.86 -4.84 28.01
CA LYS A 113 12.98 -3.88 29.13
C LYS A 113 11.97 -4.17 30.23
N ILE A 114 10.69 -4.35 29.87
CA ILE A 114 9.64 -4.71 30.84
C ILE A 114 10.01 -5.99 31.59
N PHE A 115 10.41 -7.06 30.89
CA PHE A 115 10.69 -8.34 31.53
C PHE A 115 12.09 -8.46 32.16
N LYS A 116 12.95 -7.44 31.99
CA LYS A 116 14.18 -7.28 32.79
C LYS A 116 13.85 -6.87 34.22
N ASP A 117 12.84 -6.01 34.39
CA ASP A 117 12.44 -5.45 35.68
C ASP A 117 11.29 -6.24 36.34
N HIS A 118 10.49 -6.95 35.54
CA HIS A 118 9.28 -7.63 35.99
C HIS A 118 9.28 -9.12 35.65
N ASP A 119 8.89 -9.96 36.62
CA ASP A 119 8.67 -11.38 36.36
C ASP A 119 7.45 -11.59 35.44
N VAL A 120 7.57 -12.47 34.43
CA VAL A 120 6.49 -12.75 33.46
C VAL A 120 5.20 -13.17 34.15
N ASN A 121 5.28 -14.02 35.19
CA ASN A 121 4.09 -14.48 35.91
C ASN A 121 3.47 -13.35 36.72
N SER A 122 4.26 -12.45 37.30
CA SER A 122 3.75 -11.30 38.06
C SER A 122 2.81 -10.45 37.20
N ILE A 123 3.21 -10.12 35.97
CA ILE A 123 2.41 -9.33 35.01
C ILE A 123 1.18 -10.13 34.58
N LEU A 124 1.36 -11.35 34.08
CA LEU A 124 0.26 -12.09 33.46
C LEU A 124 -0.80 -12.53 34.48
N SER A 125 -0.42 -12.80 35.73
CA SER A 125 -1.33 -13.22 36.81
C SER A 125 -1.99 -12.04 37.53
N SER A 126 -1.33 -10.89 37.63
CA SER A 126 -1.82 -9.73 38.38
C SER A 126 -2.58 -8.74 37.50
N LEU A 127 -2.02 -8.35 36.35
CA LEU A 127 -2.53 -7.23 35.56
C LEU A 127 -3.67 -7.63 34.63
N ASP A 128 -4.70 -6.80 34.56
CA ASP A 128 -5.73 -6.88 33.52
C ASP A 128 -5.24 -6.35 32.16
N PHE A 129 -6.09 -6.44 31.13
CA PHE A 129 -5.72 -5.99 29.78
C PHE A 129 -5.33 -4.51 29.71
N ARG A 130 -6.04 -3.65 30.45
CA ARG A 130 -5.83 -2.19 30.44
C ARG A 130 -4.57 -1.82 31.20
N GLU A 131 -4.33 -2.47 32.32
CA GLU A 131 -3.10 -2.28 33.11
C GLU A 131 -1.86 -2.70 32.31
N ARG A 132 -1.96 -3.75 31.47
CA ARG A 132 -0.88 -4.13 30.53
C ARG A 132 -0.67 -3.09 29.44
N CYS A 133 -1.74 -2.48 28.91
CA CYS A 133 -1.63 -1.36 27.99
C CYS A 133 -0.93 -0.16 28.64
N ASP A 134 -1.33 0.23 29.84
CA ASP A 134 -0.70 1.33 30.58
C ASP A 134 0.77 1.02 30.88
N LEU A 135 1.10 -0.20 31.34
CA LEU A 135 2.48 -0.62 31.60
C LEU A 135 3.37 -0.49 30.35
N TYR A 136 2.89 -0.94 29.19
CA TYR A 136 3.69 -0.92 27.96
C TYR A 136 4.16 0.49 27.59
N PHE A 137 3.24 1.46 27.59
CA PHE A 137 3.57 2.83 27.23
C PHE A 137 4.23 3.60 28.38
N LEU A 138 3.92 3.27 29.64
CA LEU A 138 4.63 3.81 30.80
C LEU A 138 6.12 3.44 30.75
N ASN A 139 6.44 2.19 30.39
CA ASN A 139 7.83 1.74 30.26
C ASN A 139 8.58 2.46 29.12
N LEU A 140 7.89 2.79 28.01
CA LEU A 140 8.48 3.63 26.96
C LEU A 140 8.85 5.02 27.49
N TYR A 141 7.97 5.67 28.26
CA TYR A 141 8.27 6.95 28.90
C TYR A 141 9.40 6.87 29.92
N ALA A 142 9.41 5.81 30.73
CA ALA A 142 10.46 5.58 31.72
C ALA A 142 11.83 5.37 31.06
N SER A 143 11.85 4.67 29.92
CA SER A 143 13.05 4.40 29.14
C SER A 143 13.60 5.62 28.39
N ASP A 144 12.71 6.37 27.73
CA ASP A 144 13.08 7.53 26.92
C ASP A 144 11.89 8.52 26.90
N PRO A 145 11.91 9.62 27.67
CA PRO A 145 10.79 10.58 27.70
C PRO A 145 10.53 11.25 26.34
N ASN A 146 11.46 11.17 25.40
CA ASN A 146 11.35 11.74 24.05
C ASN A 146 10.96 10.69 22.99
N TRP A 147 10.58 9.47 23.37
CA TRP A 147 10.21 8.43 22.42
C TRP A 147 9.06 8.86 21.50
N TYR A 148 9.16 8.56 20.21
CA TYR A 148 8.06 8.66 19.25
C TYR A 148 8.38 7.79 18.02
N ILE A 149 7.36 7.48 17.24
CA ILE A 149 7.55 6.86 15.92
C ILE A 149 7.84 7.99 14.94
N ASN A 150 9.01 8.02 14.32
CA ASN A 150 9.39 9.08 13.38
C ASN A 150 9.17 8.68 11.90
N PRO A 151 8.15 9.22 11.18
CA PRO A 151 7.95 8.96 9.76
C PRO A 151 9.06 9.50 8.84
N ASN A 152 9.89 10.42 9.35
CA ASN A 152 11.01 11.01 8.61
C ASN A 152 12.33 10.27 8.81
N GLU A 153 12.40 9.28 9.71
CA GLU A 153 13.62 8.50 9.92
C GLU A 153 13.98 7.70 8.66
N ASP A 154 15.23 7.83 8.20
CA ASP A 154 15.74 6.96 7.13
C ASP A 154 16.08 5.61 7.75
N LEU A 155 15.37 4.59 7.28
CA LEU A 155 15.57 3.20 7.65
C LEU A 155 16.30 2.51 6.49
N PRO A 156 17.65 2.58 6.44
CA PRO A 156 18.40 2.10 5.30
C PRO A 156 18.31 0.58 5.17
N VAL A 157 18.29 0.10 3.92
CA VAL A 157 18.17 -1.33 3.58
C VAL A 157 19.40 -1.77 2.79
N PRO A 158 20.61 -1.70 3.37
CA PRO A 158 21.84 -1.88 2.60
C PRO A 158 22.04 -3.34 2.16
N MET A 159 21.47 -4.31 2.88
CA MET A 159 21.38 -5.73 2.46
C MET A 159 19.93 -6.16 2.22
N LYS A 160 19.23 -5.51 1.28
CA LYS A 160 17.88 -5.97 0.92
C LYS A 160 17.89 -7.43 0.47
N ASP A 161 18.88 -7.77 -0.35
CA ASP A 161 19.01 -9.01 -1.10
C ASP A 161 19.86 -10.09 -0.39
N GLN A 162 20.04 -10.00 0.94
CA GLN A 162 20.76 -10.97 1.79
C GLN A 162 21.95 -11.67 1.08
N TYR A 163 22.88 -10.88 0.53
CA TYR A 163 24.06 -11.41 -0.16
C TYR A 163 24.79 -12.43 0.72
N ASP A 164 25.11 -13.59 0.15
CA ASP A 164 26.17 -14.41 0.73
C ASP A 164 27.49 -13.62 0.69
N PHE A 165 28.41 -13.98 1.57
CA PHE A 165 29.67 -13.26 1.69
C PHE A 165 30.46 -13.26 0.38
N ASP A 166 30.38 -14.33 -0.41
CA ASP A 166 31.12 -14.48 -1.67
C ASP A 166 30.65 -13.50 -2.75
N ARG A 167 29.33 -13.34 -2.92
CA ARG A 167 28.77 -12.36 -3.86
C ARG A 167 29.05 -10.94 -3.39
N PHE A 168 28.91 -10.68 -2.08
CA PHE A 168 29.28 -9.38 -1.52
C PHE A 168 30.76 -9.05 -1.76
N ARG A 169 31.63 -10.03 -1.54
CA ARG A 169 33.07 -9.94 -1.80
C ARG A 169 33.33 -9.62 -3.25
N HIS A 170 32.67 -10.29 -4.18
CA HIS A 170 32.78 -9.99 -5.62
C HIS A 170 32.39 -8.55 -5.94
N ASP A 171 31.22 -8.11 -5.46
CA ASP A 171 30.67 -6.78 -5.75
C ASP A 171 31.52 -5.66 -5.13
N LYS A 172 32.11 -5.88 -3.95
CA LYS A 172 32.91 -4.88 -3.21
C LYS A 172 34.41 -4.95 -3.45
N MET A 173 34.91 -5.96 -4.15
CA MET A 173 36.33 -6.15 -4.43
C MET A 173 36.96 -4.90 -5.06
N ASN A 174 36.34 -4.40 -6.13
CA ASN A 174 36.85 -3.23 -6.86
C ASN A 174 36.85 -1.96 -6.02
N GLU A 175 35.79 -1.71 -5.26
CA GLU A 175 35.67 -0.55 -4.36
C GLU A 175 36.75 -0.58 -3.28
N VAL A 176 36.97 -1.73 -2.63
CA VAL A 176 37.96 -1.88 -1.56
C VAL A 176 39.39 -1.74 -2.10
N LYS A 177 39.69 -2.29 -3.29
CA LYS A 177 40.98 -2.07 -3.95
C LYS A 177 41.21 -0.58 -4.24
N GLU A 178 40.20 0.16 -4.70
CA GLU A 178 40.32 1.60 -4.95
C GLU A 178 40.56 2.40 -3.67
N GLU A 179 39.92 2.04 -2.55
CA GLU A 179 40.19 2.66 -1.25
C GLU A 179 41.63 2.44 -0.79
N ILE A 180 42.12 1.20 -0.86
CA ILE A 180 43.49 0.85 -0.43
C ILE A 180 44.53 1.49 -1.36
N ALA A 181 44.26 1.52 -2.67
CA ALA A 181 45.12 2.17 -3.67
C ALA A 181 45.31 3.66 -3.36
N LYS A 182 44.21 4.36 -3.03
CA LYS A 182 44.24 5.77 -2.60
C LYS A 182 45.00 5.96 -1.29
N GLU A 183 44.81 5.09 -0.30
CA GLU A 183 45.50 5.16 0.99
C GLU A 183 47.02 4.93 0.85
N LYS A 184 47.42 4.01 -0.03
CA LYS A 184 48.82 3.65 -0.28
C LYS A 184 49.48 4.47 -1.40
N ASN A 185 48.71 5.33 -2.08
CA ASN A 185 49.14 6.10 -3.24
C ASN A 185 49.78 5.22 -4.34
N ILE A 186 49.11 4.12 -4.68
CA ILE A 186 49.47 3.18 -5.76
C ILE A 186 48.31 3.03 -6.74
N GLU A 187 48.55 2.42 -7.90
CA GLU A 187 47.48 2.09 -8.84
C GLU A 187 46.58 0.96 -8.28
N LYS A 188 45.30 0.97 -8.66
CA LYS A 188 44.32 -0.04 -8.21
C LYS A 188 44.75 -1.47 -8.55
N ASP A 189 45.31 -1.65 -9.75
CA ASP A 189 45.73 -2.95 -10.25
C ASP A 189 46.97 -3.49 -9.52
N ASP A 190 47.69 -2.62 -8.81
CA ASP A 190 48.85 -2.96 -7.98
C ASP A 190 48.47 -3.37 -6.54
N VAL A 191 47.18 -3.30 -6.17
CA VAL A 191 46.70 -3.76 -4.86
C VAL A 191 46.57 -5.30 -4.87
N PRO A 192 47.41 -6.02 -4.09
CA PRO A 192 47.33 -7.48 -4.04
C PRO A 192 46.03 -7.93 -3.37
N GLU A 193 45.42 -9.01 -3.89
CA GLU A 193 44.29 -9.68 -3.23
C GLU A 193 44.80 -10.53 -2.06
N ASP A 194 45.22 -9.86 -1.00
CA ASP A 194 45.76 -10.45 0.21
C ASP A 194 44.76 -10.38 1.39
N ASN A 195 45.20 -10.83 2.56
CA ASN A 195 44.38 -10.83 3.78
C ASN A 195 43.87 -9.43 4.16
N VAL A 196 44.56 -8.34 3.78
CA VAL A 196 44.15 -6.97 4.13
C VAL A 196 42.91 -6.57 3.34
N VAL A 197 42.86 -6.88 2.04
CA VAL A 197 41.66 -6.68 1.21
C VAL A 197 40.51 -7.52 1.76
N GLU A 198 40.77 -8.78 2.08
CA GLU A 198 39.77 -9.72 2.58
C GLU A 198 39.17 -9.27 3.92
N GLU A 199 39.99 -8.85 4.88
CA GLU A 199 39.55 -8.34 6.18
C GLU A 199 38.71 -7.07 6.06
N ARG A 200 39.05 -6.17 5.13
CA ARG A 200 38.29 -4.95 4.89
C ARG A 200 36.93 -5.22 4.26
N ILE A 201 36.84 -6.20 3.36
CA ILE A 201 35.56 -6.69 2.83
C ILE A 201 34.72 -7.32 3.95
N LYS A 202 35.32 -8.18 4.79
CA LYS A 202 34.63 -8.77 5.96
C LYS A 202 34.09 -7.71 6.92
N LYS A 203 34.88 -6.68 7.20
CA LYS A 203 34.46 -5.55 8.04
C LYS A 203 33.25 -4.82 7.44
N LYS A 204 33.31 -4.44 6.16
CA LYS A 204 32.18 -3.80 5.46
C LYS A 204 30.93 -4.69 5.45
N TYR A 205 31.09 -6.00 5.28
CA TYR A 205 29.98 -6.96 5.34
C TYR A 205 29.31 -6.97 6.72
N GLN A 206 30.11 -7.04 7.79
CA GLN A 206 29.63 -7.00 9.17
C GLN A 206 28.90 -5.68 9.48
N GLU A 207 29.50 -4.54 9.15
CA GLU A 207 28.89 -3.22 9.33
C GLU A 207 27.52 -3.13 8.64
N MET A 208 27.42 -3.67 7.42
CA MET A 208 26.17 -3.69 6.65
C MET A 208 25.09 -4.56 7.29
N TRP A 209 25.48 -5.71 7.85
CA TRP A 209 24.57 -6.61 8.56
C TRP A 209 24.09 -6.00 9.88
N GLU A 210 24.96 -5.29 10.60
CA GLU A 210 24.59 -4.57 11.83
C GLU A 210 23.62 -3.42 11.55
N VAL A 211 23.82 -2.66 10.47
CA VAL A 211 22.83 -1.67 10.02
C VAL A 211 21.50 -2.34 9.67
N THR A 212 21.54 -3.46 8.95
CA THR A 212 20.33 -4.20 8.56
C THR A 212 19.55 -4.70 9.78
N LYS A 213 20.21 -5.38 10.74
CA LYS A 213 19.60 -5.82 12.01
C LYS A 213 18.95 -4.66 12.76
N ARG A 214 19.66 -3.54 12.89
CA ARG A 214 19.17 -2.35 13.58
C ARG A 214 17.93 -1.79 12.90
N THR A 215 17.95 -1.67 11.57
CA THR A 215 16.80 -1.23 10.78
C THR A 215 15.60 -2.16 10.97
N GLU A 216 15.80 -3.47 10.92
CA GLU A 216 14.73 -4.46 11.10
C GLU A 216 14.16 -4.44 12.53
N GLN A 217 15.02 -4.35 13.54
CA GLN A 217 14.59 -4.25 14.94
C GLN A 217 13.82 -2.95 15.20
N LYS A 218 14.30 -1.82 14.68
CA LYS A 218 13.61 -0.53 14.76
C LYS A 218 12.27 -0.55 14.05
N SER A 219 12.21 -1.21 12.89
CA SER A 219 10.95 -1.46 12.16
C SER A 219 9.97 -2.29 12.99
N THR A 220 10.47 -3.33 13.66
CA THR A 220 9.69 -4.18 14.56
C THR A 220 9.15 -3.39 15.74
N ASP A 221 9.97 -2.54 16.36
CA ASP A 221 9.55 -1.65 17.46
C ASP A 221 8.45 -0.69 17.04
N TYR A 222 8.63 0.03 15.92
CA TYR A 222 7.64 0.98 15.41
C TYR A 222 6.30 0.33 15.13
N VAL A 223 6.30 -0.80 14.41
CA VAL A 223 5.08 -1.54 14.10
C VAL A 223 4.44 -2.11 15.38
N SER A 224 5.23 -2.54 16.36
CA SER A 224 4.74 -3.06 17.64
C SER A 224 4.06 -1.96 18.45
N HIS A 225 4.72 -0.83 18.66
CA HIS A 225 4.15 0.32 19.36
C HIS A 225 2.83 0.75 18.71
N PHE A 226 2.80 0.78 17.38
CA PHE A 226 1.63 1.16 16.61
C PHE A 226 0.46 0.18 16.76
N ARG A 227 0.65 -1.13 16.54
CA ARG A 227 -0.44 -2.12 16.65
C ARG A 227 -0.99 -2.22 18.07
N ILE A 228 -0.10 -2.14 19.08
CA ILE A 228 -0.49 -2.19 20.49
C ILE A 228 -1.26 -0.93 20.85
N PHE A 229 -0.80 0.25 20.42
CA PHE A 229 -1.52 1.52 20.65
C PHE A 229 -2.93 1.47 20.07
N ASN A 230 -3.07 0.99 18.82
CA ASN A 230 -4.37 0.93 18.15
C ASN A 230 -5.36 0.01 18.87
N LYS A 231 -4.89 -1.15 19.32
CA LYS A 231 -5.70 -2.08 20.09
C LYS A 231 -6.07 -1.50 21.47
N CYS A 232 -5.12 -0.87 22.15
CA CYS A 232 -5.30 -0.34 23.49
C CYS A 232 -6.17 0.92 23.55
N PHE A 233 -6.06 1.83 22.57
CA PHE A 233 -6.61 3.19 22.69
C PHE A 233 -7.54 3.60 21.54
N ILE A 234 -7.33 3.13 20.31
CA ILE A 234 -8.16 3.51 19.16
C ILE A 234 -9.44 2.67 19.06
N THR A 235 -9.34 1.37 19.36
CA THR A 235 -10.46 0.41 19.33
C THR A 235 -10.91 0.00 20.74
N ALA A 236 -10.48 0.76 21.74
CA ALA A 236 -10.72 0.50 23.15
C ALA A 236 -12.21 0.47 23.53
N ASP A 237 -13.06 1.12 22.74
CA ASP A 237 -14.50 1.28 22.89
C ASP A 237 -15.32 0.19 22.18
N ASP A 238 -14.66 -0.79 21.56
CA ASP A 238 -15.31 -1.93 20.92
C ASP A 238 -15.73 -2.97 21.96
N HIS A 239 -17.03 -3.26 22.05
CA HIS A 239 -17.58 -4.15 23.08
C HIS A 239 -17.11 -5.60 22.93
N ASP A 240 -17.14 -6.14 21.72
CA ASP A 240 -16.71 -7.50 21.41
C ASP A 240 -15.24 -7.71 21.75
N GLN A 241 -14.38 -6.75 21.40
CA GLN A 241 -12.98 -6.75 21.79
C GLN A 241 -12.83 -6.77 23.31
N GLN A 242 -13.51 -5.88 24.04
CA GLN A 242 -13.45 -5.85 25.51
C GLN A 242 -13.86 -7.19 26.14
N VAL A 243 -14.94 -7.81 25.64
CA VAL A 243 -15.42 -9.11 26.13
C VAL A 243 -14.39 -10.20 25.83
N LYS A 244 -13.82 -10.22 24.62
CA LYS A 244 -12.83 -11.21 24.21
C LYS A 244 -11.55 -11.10 25.05
N THR A 245 -10.97 -9.91 25.16
CA THR A 245 -9.71 -9.69 25.91
C THR A 245 -9.91 -9.94 27.41
N SER A 246 -11.04 -9.52 27.98
CA SER A 246 -11.35 -9.80 29.40
C SER A 246 -11.47 -11.30 29.66
N ARG A 247 -12.13 -12.05 28.77
CA ARG A 247 -12.21 -13.51 28.88
C ARG A 247 -10.83 -14.15 28.77
N TYR A 248 -10.04 -13.74 27.79
CA TYR A 248 -8.69 -14.22 27.55
C TYR A 248 -7.79 -14.02 28.78
N VAL A 249 -7.69 -12.80 29.29
CA VAL A 249 -6.87 -12.49 30.48
C VAL A 249 -7.36 -13.26 31.70
N ASN A 250 -8.67 -13.39 31.91
CA ASN A 250 -9.20 -14.19 33.02
C ASN A 250 -8.85 -15.68 32.92
N GLN A 251 -8.80 -16.25 31.71
CA GLN A 251 -8.35 -17.62 31.49
C GLN A 251 -6.85 -17.77 31.76
N GLN A 252 -6.02 -16.81 31.33
CA GLN A 252 -4.59 -16.78 31.66
C GLN A 252 -4.36 -16.74 33.17
N LYS A 253 -5.02 -15.81 33.89
CA LYS A 253 -4.92 -15.68 35.35
C LYS A 253 -5.31 -16.97 36.07
N LYS A 254 -6.36 -17.66 35.61
CA LYS A 254 -6.78 -18.96 36.17
C LYS A 254 -5.74 -20.05 35.95
N LEU A 255 -5.16 -20.13 34.75
CA LEU A 255 -4.09 -21.09 34.44
C LEU A 255 -2.88 -20.86 35.34
N LEU A 256 -2.39 -19.62 35.39
CA LEU A 256 -1.19 -19.27 36.16
C LEU A 256 -1.40 -19.52 37.65
N LYS A 257 -2.56 -19.15 38.23
CA LYS A 257 -2.89 -19.47 39.64
C LYS A 257 -2.94 -20.97 39.94
N SER A 258 -3.28 -21.81 38.96
CA SER A 258 -3.25 -23.28 39.16
C SER A 258 -1.82 -23.81 39.24
N ILE A 259 -0.90 -23.19 38.49
CA ILE A 259 0.53 -23.53 38.49
C ILE A 259 1.20 -22.99 39.75
N GLU A 260 0.90 -21.77 40.16
CA GLU A 260 1.41 -21.16 41.40
C GLU A 260 1.19 -22.07 42.61
N LYS A 261 -0.01 -22.66 42.71
CA LYS A 261 -0.36 -23.63 43.77
C LYS A 261 0.47 -24.92 43.75
N SER A 262 1.05 -25.27 42.61
CA SER A 262 1.90 -26.47 42.45
C SER A 262 3.39 -26.21 42.71
N VAL A 263 3.83 -24.94 42.70
CA VAL A 263 5.24 -24.55 42.85
C VAL A 263 5.63 -24.30 44.33
N GLY A 264 4.67 -24.17 45.25
CA GLY A 264 4.93 -24.13 46.69
C GLY A 264 5.07 -22.72 47.28
N ALA A 265 5.72 -22.63 48.45
CA ALA A 265 5.57 -21.55 49.44
C ALA A 265 6.00 -20.12 49.01
N ASP A 266 6.75 -19.97 47.92
CA ASP A 266 7.24 -18.65 47.47
C ASP A 266 6.26 -17.92 46.52
N GLY A 267 5.23 -18.61 46.00
CA GLY A 267 4.20 -18.02 45.14
C GLY A 267 4.75 -17.30 43.89
N PHE A 268 3.89 -16.59 43.16
CA PHE A 268 4.35 -15.61 42.18
C PHE A 268 4.58 -14.27 42.87
N LYS A 269 5.63 -13.56 42.45
CA LYS A 269 5.86 -12.18 42.91
C LYS A 269 4.64 -11.33 42.57
N THR A 270 4.20 -10.52 43.52
CA THR A 270 3.15 -9.52 43.26
C THR A 270 3.74 -8.43 42.36
N PHE A 271 2.98 -8.01 41.36
CA PHE A 271 3.41 -6.93 40.47
C PHE A 271 3.49 -5.60 41.24
N ALA A 272 4.60 -4.89 41.04
CA ALA A 272 4.81 -3.51 41.46
C ALA A 272 5.59 -2.79 40.34
N LEU A 273 5.39 -1.48 40.20
CA LEU A 273 6.13 -0.70 39.21
C LEU A 273 7.62 -0.68 39.54
N SER A 274 8.47 -0.59 38.51
CA SER A 274 9.90 -0.38 38.72
C SER A 274 10.18 1.05 39.21
N PRO A 275 11.33 1.33 39.87
CA PRO A 275 11.67 2.68 40.29
C PRO A 275 11.68 3.71 39.16
N ASP A 276 11.98 3.30 37.92
CA ASP A 276 11.97 4.19 36.76
C ASP A 276 10.54 4.45 36.27
N GLU A 277 9.67 3.43 36.31
CA GLU A 277 8.24 3.57 35.98
C GLU A 277 7.49 4.43 37.02
N GLU A 278 7.83 4.34 38.31
CA GLU A 278 7.24 5.16 39.37
C GLU A 278 7.59 6.65 39.25
N ARG A 279 8.73 7.00 38.61
CA ARG A 279 9.12 8.40 38.38
C ARG A 279 8.25 9.08 37.33
N VAL A 280 7.59 8.33 36.46
CA VAL A 280 6.68 8.89 35.47
C VAL A 280 5.34 9.21 36.15
N ASP A 281 5.03 10.50 36.30
CA ASP A 281 3.77 10.92 36.89
C ASP A 281 2.58 10.59 35.97
N SER A 282 2.02 9.41 36.17
CA SER A 282 0.84 8.93 35.44
C SER A 282 -0.40 9.81 35.59
N LYS A 283 -0.45 10.75 36.55
CA LYS A 283 -1.56 11.70 36.71
C LYS A 283 -1.43 12.93 35.82
N SER A 284 -0.25 13.19 35.25
CA SER A 284 0.01 14.33 34.37
C SER A 284 -0.55 14.17 32.95
N PHE A 285 -1.05 12.97 32.60
CA PHE A 285 -1.62 12.69 31.29
C PHE A 285 -3.09 13.14 31.20
N ASP A 286 -3.30 14.34 30.66
CA ASP A 286 -4.63 14.96 30.61
C ASP A 286 -5.55 14.48 29.47
N SER A 287 -4.99 13.84 28.43
CA SER A 287 -5.75 13.33 27.27
C SER A 287 -4.95 12.34 26.44
N CYS A 288 -5.62 11.54 25.60
CA CYS A 288 -4.95 10.68 24.62
C CYS A 288 -4.09 11.45 23.59
N ALA A 289 -4.35 12.75 23.36
CA ALA A 289 -3.69 13.51 22.29
C ALA A 289 -2.16 13.52 22.39
N GLN A 290 -1.60 13.53 23.61
CA GLN A 290 -0.15 13.49 23.83
C GLN A 290 0.47 12.14 23.44
N LEU A 291 -0.25 11.04 23.68
CA LEU A 291 0.20 9.70 23.34
C LEU A 291 -0.02 9.44 21.84
N GLU A 292 -1.18 9.83 21.32
CA GLU A 292 -1.53 9.72 19.90
C GLU A 292 -0.55 10.50 19.02
N SER A 293 -0.11 11.70 19.42
CA SER A 293 0.87 12.48 18.64
C SER A 293 2.27 11.87 18.59
N ARG A 294 2.61 10.96 19.51
CA ARG A 294 3.88 10.20 19.46
C ARG A 294 3.81 9.00 18.53
N ILE A 295 2.62 8.43 18.34
CA ILE A 295 2.39 7.32 17.42
C ILE A 295 2.07 7.83 16.01
N TYR A 296 1.36 8.96 15.92
CA TYR A 296 0.91 9.62 14.69
C TYR A 296 1.40 11.08 14.63
N PRO A 297 2.72 11.35 14.65
CA PRO A 297 3.20 12.74 14.62
C PRO A 297 2.87 13.46 13.31
N TRP A 298 2.58 12.72 12.24
CA TRP A 298 2.16 13.28 10.97
C TRP A 298 0.72 13.78 10.96
N LEU A 299 -0.10 13.36 11.94
CA LEU A 299 -1.52 13.65 11.99
C LEU A 299 -1.78 14.97 12.73
N SER A 300 -2.59 15.82 12.11
CA SER A 300 -3.25 16.95 12.77
C SER A 300 -4.61 16.49 13.27
N PRO A 301 -5.03 16.82 14.51
CA PRO A 301 -6.30 16.39 15.08
C PRO A 301 -7.49 17.19 14.50
N SER A 302 -7.62 17.18 13.18
CA SER A 302 -8.71 17.82 12.42
C SER A 302 -9.29 16.86 11.39
N PHE A 303 -10.58 17.00 11.11
CA PHE A 303 -11.24 16.21 10.06
C PHE A 303 -10.92 16.77 8.68
N PRO A 304 -10.98 15.93 7.62
CA PRO A 304 -10.95 16.40 6.24
C PRO A 304 -12.07 17.40 5.94
N VAL A 305 -11.89 18.18 4.88
CA VAL A 305 -12.95 19.05 4.36
C VAL A 305 -13.76 18.29 3.30
N TYR A 306 -15.06 18.12 3.54
CA TYR A 306 -15.97 17.40 2.64
C TYR A 306 -16.82 18.39 1.84
N GLU A 307 -16.57 18.49 0.53
CA GLU A 307 -17.33 19.34 -0.39
C GLU A 307 -18.26 18.49 -1.25
N ARG A 308 -19.57 18.68 -1.12
CA ARG A 308 -20.58 18.01 -1.93
C ARG A 308 -20.57 18.55 -3.36
N TRP A 309 -21.03 17.75 -4.34
CA TRP A 309 -21.19 18.15 -5.76
C TRP A 309 -21.87 19.51 -6.01
N ASN A 310 -22.67 20.01 -5.06
CA ASN A 310 -23.35 21.30 -5.16
C ASN A 310 -22.62 22.46 -4.42
N GLY A 311 -21.37 22.25 -4.00
CA GLY A 311 -20.54 23.23 -3.30
C GLY A 311 -20.82 23.37 -1.80
N LYS A 312 -21.70 22.56 -1.20
CA LYS A 312 -21.90 22.57 0.26
C LYS A 312 -20.73 21.90 0.96
N ILE A 313 -20.17 22.57 1.96
CA ILE A 313 -19.00 22.11 2.71
C ILE A 313 -19.43 21.58 4.08
N SER A 314 -18.80 20.48 4.52
CA SER A 314 -18.84 19.95 5.88
C SER A 314 -17.42 19.80 6.42
N MET A 315 -17.20 20.26 7.65
CA MET A 315 -15.93 20.16 8.38
C MET A 315 -15.85 18.88 9.24
N THR A 316 -16.80 17.98 9.05
CA THR A 316 -16.89 16.67 9.73
C THR A 316 -17.45 15.66 8.74
N PRO A 317 -17.22 14.35 8.95
CA PRO A 317 -17.77 13.31 8.08
C PRO A 317 -19.29 13.46 7.90
N PRO A 318 -19.80 13.58 6.65
CA PRO A 318 -21.20 13.79 6.40
C PRO A 318 -22.04 12.57 6.79
N VAL A 319 -23.24 12.81 7.32
CA VAL A 319 -24.21 11.75 7.65
C VAL A 319 -24.96 11.39 6.37
N MET A 320 -24.53 10.33 5.69
CA MET A 320 -24.98 9.95 4.34
C MET A 320 -26.48 9.68 4.24
N SER A 321 -27.15 9.27 5.32
CA SER A 321 -28.61 9.06 5.34
C SER A 321 -29.43 10.32 5.08
N LYS A 322 -28.82 11.51 5.17
CA LYS A 322 -29.44 12.79 4.79
C LYS A 322 -29.42 13.04 3.28
N TYR A 323 -28.55 12.35 2.54
CA TYR A 323 -28.27 12.62 1.13
C TYR A 323 -28.63 11.45 0.21
N VAL A 324 -28.51 10.22 0.70
CA VAL A 324 -28.80 8.99 -0.05
C VAL A 324 -30.00 8.27 0.55
N LYS A 325 -30.96 7.88 -0.31
CA LYS A 325 -32.21 7.23 0.09
C LYS A 325 -32.20 5.71 -0.07
N ASP A 326 -31.24 5.18 -0.84
CA ASP A 326 -31.13 3.74 -1.04
C ASP A 326 -30.77 3.05 0.29
N LYS A 327 -31.62 2.13 0.75
CA LYS A 327 -31.43 1.43 2.02
C LYS A 327 -30.21 0.50 1.99
N ARG A 328 -29.78 0.04 0.81
CA ARG A 328 -28.61 -0.84 0.66
C ARG A 328 -27.32 -0.19 1.12
N VAL A 329 -27.23 1.14 0.99
CA VAL A 329 -26.11 1.97 1.48
C VAL A 329 -25.97 1.90 3.02
N PHE A 330 -27.02 1.54 3.74
CA PHE A 330 -27.02 1.45 5.20
C PHE A 330 -27.28 0.02 5.72
N LYS A 331 -27.31 -0.97 4.83
CA LYS A 331 -27.27 -2.38 5.24
C LYS A 331 -25.85 -2.64 5.71
N HIS A 332 -25.63 -3.29 6.86
CA HIS A 332 -24.28 -3.61 7.32
C HIS A 332 -23.92 -5.04 6.93
N THR A 333 -22.67 -5.25 6.53
CA THR A 333 -22.21 -6.60 6.15
C THR A 333 -22.08 -7.47 7.38
N ASN A 334 -21.70 -6.85 8.50
CA ASN A 334 -21.62 -7.49 9.79
C ASN A 334 -22.28 -6.61 10.87
N GLU A 335 -23.57 -6.87 11.14
CA GLU A 335 -24.34 -6.18 12.18
C GLU A 335 -23.69 -6.29 13.57
N LYS A 336 -23.05 -7.43 13.88
CA LYS A 336 -22.39 -7.62 15.17
C LYS A 336 -21.21 -6.66 15.34
N ALA A 337 -20.34 -6.56 14.34
CA ALA A 337 -19.20 -5.64 14.35
C ALA A 337 -19.68 -4.18 14.44
N ARG A 338 -20.72 -3.82 13.69
CA ARG A 338 -21.29 -2.47 13.74
C ARG A 338 -21.90 -2.12 15.11
N ASN A 339 -22.61 -3.05 15.73
CA ASN A 339 -23.23 -2.87 17.05
C ASN A 339 -22.20 -2.84 18.18
N SER A 340 -21.03 -3.49 17.97
CA SER A 340 -19.92 -3.46 18.92
C SER A 340 -19.20 -2.10 18.97
N ARG A 341 -19.14 -1.39 17.84
CA ARG A 341 -18.46 -0.10 17.72
C ARG A 341 -19.06 0.94 18.68
N ASN A 342 -18.21 1.50 19.55
CA ASN A 342 -18.59 2.52 20.55
C ASN A 342 -19.66 2.03 21.55
N ALA A 343 -19.78 0.72 21.75
CA ALA A 343 -20.70 0.10 22.72
C ALA A 343 -19.99 -0.47 23.95
N GLY A 344 -18.65 -0.41 23.99
CA GLY A 344 -17.85 -0.84 25.13
C GLY A 344 -17.98 0.08 26.34
N THR A 345 -17.57 -0.45 27.50
CA THR A 345 -17.43 0.37 28.72
C THR A 345 -16.42 1.49 28.51
N LYS A 346 -16.64 2.65 29.15
CA LYS A 346 -15.69 3.77 29.08
C LYS A 346 -14.28 3.31 29.45
N TYR A 347 -13.35 3.59 28.56
CA TYR A 347 -11.95 3.21 28.74
C TYR A 347 -11.29 4.18 29.73
N HIS A 348 -10.93 3.69 30.91
CA HIS A 348 -10.17 4.44 31.90
C HIS A 348 -8.73 3.96 31.91
N SER A 349 -7.84 4.72 31.27
CA SER A 349 -6.39 4.53 31.30
C SER A 349 -5.76 5.71 32.02
N LYS A 350 -4.72 5.43 32.82
CA LYS A 350 -3.98 6.47 33.53
C LYS A 350 -3.25 7.40 32.56
N LEU A 351 -2.77 6.86 31.44
CA LEU A 351 -2.00 7.59 30.42
C LEU A 351 -2.84 8.42 29.44
N THR A 352 -4.17 8.39 29.54
CA THR A 352 -5.06 9.12 28.62
C THR A 352 -6.12 9.96 29.33
N GLY A 353 -6.15 9.94 30.67
CA GLY A 353 -7.20 10.57 31.47
C GLY A 353 -8.60 10.02 31.17
N GLY A 354 -8.69 8.84 30.56
CA GLY A 354 -9.95 8.22 30.10
C GLY A 354 -10.67 8.97 28.97
N LYS A 355 -9.96 9.79 28.20
CA LYS A 355 -10.50 10.50 27.02
C LYS A 355 -10.15 9.76 25.73
N ASN A 356 -11.10 9.76 24.79
CA ASN A 356 -10.90 9.16 23.47
C ASN A 356 -9.86 9.93 22.65
N CYS A 357 -9.09 9.19 21.86
CA CYS A 357 -8.17 9.71 20.86
C CYS A 357 -8.94 10.29 19.65
N PHE A 358 -8.29 11.13 18.84
CA PHE A 358 -8.89 11.68 17.63
C PHE A 358 -9.27 10.59 16.64
N LEU A 359 -8.40 9.60 16.39
CA LEU A 359 -8.69 8.50 15.47
C LEU A 359 -9.83 7.60 15.95
N ASN A 360 -10.06 7.50 17.26
CA ASN A 360 -11.25 6.85 17.81
C ASN A 360 -12.53 7.64 17.43
N ASN A 361 -12.49 8.97 17.58
CA ASN A 361 -13.62 9.83 17.17
C ASN A 361 -13.87 9.75 15.66
N LEU A 362 -12.81 9.70 14.84
CA LEU A 362 -12.91 9.50 13.40
C LEU A 362 -13.60 8.17 13.06
N LYS A 363 -13.12 7.06 13.60
CA LYS A 363 -13.76 5.74 13.47
C LYS A 363 -15.26 5.79 13.82
N ASN A 364 -15.61 6.45 14.91
CA ASN A 364 -17.00 6.47 15.38
C ASN A 364 -17.93 7.38 14.57
N SER A 365 -17.38 8.29 13.76
CA SER A 365 -18.13 9.17 12.85
C SER A 365 -18.43 8.55 11.48
N MET A 366 -17.78 7.43 11.13
CA MET A 366 -17.99 6.73 9.86
C MET A 366 -19.44 6.24 9.73
N ASN A 367 -20.03 6.32 8.54
CA ASN A 367 -21.40 5.86 8.29
C ASN A 367 -21.64 5.41 6.83
N GLY A 368 -22.47 4.37 6.66
CA GLY A 368 -22.90 3.88 5.36
C GLY A 368 -21.81 3.21 4.51
N ARG A 369 -22.18 2.87 3.28
CA ARG A 369 -21.30 2.25 2.28
C ARG A 369 -21.09 3.16 1.06
N GLY A 370 -19.93 3.09 0.42
CA GLY A 370 -19.68 3.89 -0.76
C GLY A 370 -18.50 3.46 -1.62
N ILE A 371 -18.27 4.21 -2.69
CA ILE A 371 -17.13 4.05 -3.60
C ILE A 371 -16.12 5.16 -3.28
N VAL A 372 -14.85 4.81 -3.21
CA VAL A 372 -13.76 5.73 -2.89
C VAL A 372 -12.74 5.69 -4.00
N LEU A 373 -12.23 6.86 -4.39
CA LEU A 373 -11.13 7.00 -5.34
C LEU A 373 -10.18 8.11 -4.89
N SER A 374 -8.95 8.04 -5.39
CA SER A 374 -7.94 9.08 -5.23
C SER A 374 -7.48 9.55 -6.59
N ILE A 375 -7.61 10.84 -6.87
CA ILE A 375 -7.20 11.42 -8.16
C ILE A 375 -6.47 12.75 -7.96
N GLY A 376 -5.68 13.10 -8.97
CA GLY A 376 -5.30 14.48 -9.29
C GLY A 376 -5.82 14.88 -10.67
N ASP A 377 -5.65 16.15 -11.05
CA ASP A 377 -6.20 16.73 -12.29
C ASP A 377 -5.91 15.90 -13.55
N LYS A 378 -4.75 15.24 -13.64
CA LYS A 378 -4.36 14.41 -14.79
C LYS A 378 -5.25 13.18 -15.03
N HIS A 379 -6.07 12.77 -14.06
CA HIS A 379 -6.95 11.60 -14.18
C HIS A 379 -8.43 11.98 -14.39
N VAL A 380 -8.71 13.26 -14.68
CA VAL A 380 -10.10 13.75 -14.83
C VAL A 380 -10.86 13.00 -15.92
N ASP A 381 -10.22 12.71 -17.04
CA ASP A 381 -10.88 12.08 -18.19
C ASP A 381 -11.27 10.62 -17.88
N ASP A 382 -10.36 9.86 -17.25
CA ASP A 382 -10.66 8.51 -16.77
C ASP A 382 -11.77 8.52 -15.72
N THR A 383 -11.74 9.49 -14.80
CA THR A 383 -12.79 9.65 -13.76
C THR A 383 -14.16 9.96 -14.37
N VAL A 384 -14.22 10.80 -15.40
CA VAL A 384 -15.46 11.12 -16.12
C VAL A 384 -16.03 9.87 -16.79
N ARG A 385 -15.19 9.08 -17.46
CA ARG A 385 -15.58 7.80 -18.08
C ARG A 385 -16.06 6.79 -17.05
N LEU A 386 -15.36 6.68 -15.93
CA LEU A 386 -15.76 5.85 -14.79
C LEU A 386 -17.11 6.25 -14.22
N ILE A 387 -17.39 7.55 -14.09
CA ILE A 387 -18.71 8.02 -13.64
C ILE A 387 -19.80 7.62 -14.64
N HIS A 388 -19.57 7.77 -15.94
CA HIS A 388 -20.54 7.31 -16.95
C HIS A 388 -20.77 5.80 -16.88
N LEU A 389 -19.71 5.01 -16.70
CA LEU A 389 -19.81 3.57 -16.50
C LEU A 389 -20.61 3.23 -15.23
N LEU A 390 -20.32 3.85 -14.09
CA LEU A 390 -21.06 3.63 -12.84
C LEU A 390 -22.55 3.98 -12.99
N ARG A 391 -22.88 5.04 -13.74
CA ARG A 391 -24.25 5.38 -14.09
C ARG A 391 -24.91 4.29 -14.94
N ALA A 392 -24.21 3.76 -15.94
CA ALA A 392 -24.69 2.66 -16.80
C ALA A 392 -24.81 1.32 -16.05
N LEU A 393 -24.03 1.13 -14.98
CA LEU A 393 -24.16 -0.01 -14.05
C LEU A 393 -25.32 0.15 -13.07
N GLY A 394 -26.02 1.30 -13.06
CA GLY A 394 -27.10 1.57 -12.12
C GLY A 394 -26.61 1.84 -10.69
N ASN A 395 -25.42 2.44 -10.53
CA ASN A 395 -24.87 2.74 -9.21
C ASN A 395 -25.75 3.74 -8.44
N THR A 396 -26.05 3.39 -7.19
CA THR A 396 -26.76 4.24 -6.21
C THR A 396 -25.89 4.57 -4.99
N TYR A 397 -24.72 3.96 -4.88
CA TYR A 397 -23.79 4.19 -3.77
C TYR A 397 -23.10 5.56 -3.94
N PRO A 398 -22.95 6.35 -2.86
CA PRO A 398 -22.23 7.62 -2.91
C PRO A 398 -20.75 7.41 -3.26
N ILE A 399 -20.15 8.42 -3.89
CA ILE A 399 -18.77 8.42 -4.38
C ILE A 399 -17.98 9.51 -3.63
N GLU A 400 -16.88 9.14 -3.00
CA GLU A 400 -15.94 10.07 -2.37
C GLU A 400 -14.59 10.08 -3.10
N ILE A 401 -14.22 11.26 -3.58
CA ILE A 401 -12.93 11.53 -4.23
C ILE A 401 -12.01 12.19 -3.21
N VAL A 402 -11.04 11.42 -2.71
CA VAL A 402 -10.11 11.88 -1.67
C VAL A 402 -8.81 12.39 -2.30
N TYR A 403 -8.31 13.53 -1.84
CA TYR A 403 -7.09 14.16 -2.37
C TYR A 403 -6.35 14.95 -1.29
N ASN A 404 -5.02 15.08 -1.44
CA ASN A 404 -4.13 15.70 -0.46
C ASN A 404 -3.67 17.13 -0.79
N ASP A 405 -3.88 17.58 -2.03
CA ASP A 405 -3.48 18.91 -2.49
C ASP A 405 -4.71 19.65 -3.04
N ASP A 406 -4.62 20.24 -4.22
CA ASP A 406 -5.74 20.85 -4.91
C ASP A 406 -6.15 20.00 -6.13
N ILE A 407 -7.46 19.87 -6.29
CA ILE A 407 -8.08 19.52 -7.56
C ILE A 407 -8.69 20.79 -8.13
N SER A 408 -8.37 21.10 -9.38
CA SER A 408 -8.84 22.33 -10.02
C SER A 408 -10.37 22.41 -10.07
N LYS A 409 -10.88 23.65 -10.09
CA LYS A 409 -12.33 23.90 -10.28
C LYS A 409 -12.84 23.33 -11.60
N GLU A 410 -12.01 23.32 -12.64
CA GLU A 410 -12.34 22.71 -13.94
C GLU A 410 -12.58 21.20 -13.78
N THR A 411 -11.65 20.49 -13.13
CA THR A 411 -11.78 19.06 -12.87
C THR A 411 -13.03 18.75 -12.06
N LYS A 412 -13.28 19.47 -10.95
CA LYS A 412 -14.51 19.32 -10.16
C LYS A 412 -15.76 19.53 -11.02
N THR A 413 -15.75 20.54 -11.89
CA THR A 413 -16.88 20.86 -12.78
C THR A 413 -17.12 19.73 -13.79
N LYS A 414 -16.08 19.18 -14.43
CA LYS A 414 -16.20 18.05 -15.36
C LYS A 414 -16.82 16.82 -14.69
N ILE A 415 -16.32 16.48 -13.50
CA ILE A 415 -16.81 15.36 -12.69
C ILE A 415 -18.28 15.56 -12.28
N VAL A 416 -18.63 16.75 -11.78
CA VAL A 416 -20.02 17.07 -11.40
C VAL A 416 -20.94 17.03 -12.61
N ASN A 417 -20.51 17.52 -13.76
CA ASN A 417 -21.29 17.44 -14.99
C ASN A 417 -21.54 15.99 -15.40
N ALA A 418 -20.51 15.14 -15.42
CA ALA A 418 -20.65 13.71 -15.70
C ALA A 418 -21.60 13.00 -14.72
N ALA A 419 -21.54 13.37 -13.44
CA ALA A 419 -22.34 12.77 -12.37
C ALA A 419 -23.80 13.21 -12.36
N ARG A 420 -24.09 14.45 -12.79
CA ARG A 420 -25.39 15.11 -12.57
C ARG A 420 -26.14 15.45 -13.85
N SER A 421 -25.49 15.43 -15.02
CA SER A 421 -26.13 15.74 -16.31
C SER A 421 -27.33 14.81 -16.54
N GLY A 422 -28.46 15.43 -16.90
CA GLY A 422 -29.70 14.68 -17.10
C GLY A 422 -29.76 13.93 -18.43
N ASP A 423 -29.08 14.41 -19.46
CA ASP A 423 -29.19 13.86 -20.81
C ASP A 423 -27.93 13.05 -21.08
N VAL A 424 -28.07 11.71 -21.10
CA VAL A 424 -27.01 10.81 -21.54
C VAL A 424 -27.53 10.09 -22.76
N ALA A 425 -26.95 10.38 -23.92
CA ALA A 425 -27.17 9.56 -25.10
C ALA A 425 -26.58 8.18 -24.80
N LEU A 426 -27.43 7.16 -24.81
CA LEU A 426 -26.97 5.79 -24.69
C LEU A 426 -26.47 5.32 -26.06
N PRO A 427 -25.35 4.59 -26.11
CA PRO A 427 -24.83 4.04 -27.36
C PRO A 427 -25.86 3.11 -28.01
N SER A 428 -25.79 2.97 -29.32
CA SER A 428 -26.66 2.06 -30.08
C SER A 428 -26.68 0.61 -29.56
N SER A 429 -25.59 0.16 -28.91
CA SER A 429 -25.50 -1.14 -28.25
C SER A 429 -26.48 -1.34 -27.10
N TYR A 430 -26.98 -0.28 -26.48
CA TYR A 430 -28.01 -0.35 -25.44
C TYR A 430 -29.28 -1.06 -25.91
N HIS A 431 -29.69 -0.89 -27.17
CA HIS A 431 -30.89 -1.53 -27.70
C HIS A 431 -30.86 -3.06 -27.61
N LYS A 432 -29.68 -3.68 -27.55
CA LYS A 432 -29.54 -5.14 -27.39
C LYS A 432 -29.62 -5.61 -25.94
N VAL A 433 -29.39 -4.71 -24.99
CA VAL A 433 -29.33 -5.03 -23.55
C VAL A 433 -30.45 -4.38 -22.74
N ALA A 434 -31.31 -3.57 -23.37
CA ALA A 434 -32.38 -2.82 -22.71
C ALA A 434 -33.28 -3.72 -21.85
N ASP A 435 -33.61 -4.92 -22.34
CA ASP A 435 -34.46 -5.90 -21.64
C ASP A 435 -33.79 -6.54 -20.41
N TYR A 436 -32.48 -6.32 -20.20
CA TYR A 436 -31.75 -6.82 -19.02
C TYR A 436 -31.83 -5.86 -17.83
N PHE A 437 -32.28 -4.63 -18.04
CA PHE A 437 -32.40 -3.61 -17.00
C PHE A 437 -33.84 -3.52 -16.49
N THR A 438 -34.00 -2.99 -15.28
CA THR A 438 -35.33 -2.73 -14.71
C THR A 438 -36.00 -1.55 -15.41
N ASP A 439 -37.33 -1.51 -15.41
CA ASP A 439 -38.12 -0.43 -16.04
C ASP A 439 -37.74 0.98 -15.54
N ASP A 440 -37.19 1.08 -14.32
CA ASP A 440 -36.75 2.31 -13.69
C ASP A 440 -35.28 2.68 -13.95
N PHE A 441 -34.52 1.84 -14.67
CA PHE A 441 -33.13 2.12 -15.06
C PHE A 441 -32.98 3.45 -15.80
N LEU A 442 -33.96 3.76 -16.67
CA LEU A 442 -34.11 5.05 -17.33
C LEU A 442 -35.31 5.82 -16.77
N ALA A 443 -35.24 6.19 -15.50
CA ALA A 443 -36.23 7.06 -14.89
C ALA A 443 -36.34 8.38 -15.68
N LYS A 444 -37.46 8.53 -16.43
CA LYS A 444 -37.71 9.66 -17.36
C LYS A 444 -36.66 9.78 -18.47
N GLY A 445 -36.09 8.66 -18.94
CA GLY A 445 -35.08 8.64 -20.00
C GLY A 445 -33.67 9.03 -19.55
N LYS A 446 -33.38 8.96 -18.25
CA LYS A 446 -32.12 9.45 -17.66
C LYS A 446 -31.45 8.38 -16.81
N LEU A 447 -30.14 8.22 -16.98
CA LEU A 447 -29.33 7.38 -16.09
C LEU A 447 -29.26 7.98 -14.67
N PRO A 448 -29.15 7.14 -13.61
CA PRO A 448 -29.20 7.59 -12.23
C PRO A 448 -28.13 8.64 -11.93
N PRO A 449 -28.48 9.78 -11.32
CA PRO A 449 -27.50 10.79 -10.95
C PRO A 449 -26.66 10.31 -9.77
N GLN A 450 -25.37 10.61 -9.79
CA GLN A 450 -24.43 10.16 -8.76
C GLN A 450 -24.32 11.19 -7.63
N GLU A 451 -24.14 10.71 -6.40
CA GLU A 451 -23.90 11.53 -5.21
C GLU A 451 -22.39 11.60 -4.96
N VAL A 452 -21.75 12.67 -5.47
CA VAL A 452 -20.30 12.86 -5.42
C VAL A 452 -19.90 13.84 -4.31
N TRP A 453 -18.83 13.51 -3.61
CA TRP A 453 -18.17 14.32 -2.60
C TRP A 453 -16.67 14.41 -2.89
N PHE A 454 -16.10 15.61 -2.76
CA PHE A 454 -14.68 15.87 -2.83
C PHE A 454 -14.14 16.02 -1.40
N VAL A 455 -13.20 15.18 -1.02
CA VAL A 455 -12.67 15.08 0.36
C VAL A 455 -11.22 15.55 0.37
N ASN A 456 -10.99 16.76 0.88
CA ASN A 456 -9.65 17.31 1.00
C ASN A 456 -9.02 16.89 2.33
N ALA A 457 -7.99 16.04 2.26
CA ALA A 457 -7.23 15.56 3.41
C ALA A 457 -6.08 16.51 3.81
N HIS A 458 -5.81 17.59 3.08
CA HIS A 458 -4.63 18.43 3.28
C HIS A 458 -4.46 18.95 4.72
N ASN A 459 -5.55 19.31 5.39
CA ASN A 459 -5.52 19.89 6.74
C ASN A 459 -5.31 18.86 7.86
N VAL A 460 -5.49 17.57 7.57
CA VAL A 460 -5.28 16.48 8.54
C VAL A 460 -3.82 16.06 8.61
N ILE A 461 -2.98 16.57 7.72
CA ILE A 461 -1.55 16.26 7.66
C ILE A 461 -0.76 17.47 8.17
N GLN A 462 0.13 17.24 9.13
CA GLN A 462 1.04 18.27 9.60
C GLN A 462 2.01 18.70 8.50
N ASP A 463 2.34 19.99 8.46
CA ASP A 463 3.08 20.61 7.35
C ASP A 463 4.42 19.94 7.03
N ASN A 464 5.16 19.51 8.07
CA ASN A 464 6.44 18.83 7.97
C ASN A 464 6.37 17.41 7.39
N TYR A 465 5.18 16.84 7.21
CA TYR A 465 4.98 15.50 6.65
C TYR A 465 4.23 15.48 5.32
N LYS A 466 3.72 16.62 4.83
CA LYS A 466 3.00 16.69 3.53
C LYS A 466 3.80 16.08 2.38
N GLY A 467 5.13 16.26 2.39
CA GLY A 467 6.06 15.70 1.41
C GLY A 467 6.14 14.16 1.37
N LYS A 468 5.54 13.45 2.33
CA LYS A 468 5.49 11.98 2.36
C LYS A 468 4.30 11.41 1.59
N PHE A 469 3.36 12.25 1.17
CA PHE A 469 2.10 11.85 0.57
C PHE A 469 2.04 12.23 -0.91
N HIS A 470 2.79 11.48 -1.72
CA HIS A 470 2.81 11.64 -3.17
C HIS A 470 2.60 10.29 -3.88
N GLY A 471 2.16 10.33 -5.12
CA GLY A 471 1.91 9.12 -5.92
C GLY A 471 0.93 8.17 -5.22
N PHE A 472 1.32 6.89 -5.10
CA PHE A 472 0.52 5.82 -4.50
C PHE A 472 0.10 6.08 -3.05
N ALA A 473 0.84 6.90 -2.30
CA ALA A 473 0.51 7.20 -0.90
C ALA A 473 -0.87 7.87 -0.72
N ASN A 474 -1.37 8.57 -1.76
CA ASN A 474 -2.71 9.17 -1.73
C ASN A 474 -3.83 8.12 -1.61
N LYS A 475 -3.60 6.90 -2.09
CA LYS A 475 -4.57 5.80 -1.95
C LYS A 475 -4.76 5.38 -0.50
N PHE A 476 -3.71 5.46 0.32
CA PHE A 476 -3.81 5.22 1.77
C PHE A 476 -4.57 6.36 2.48
N LEU A 477 -4.40 7.61 2.04
CA LEU A 477 -5.23 8.71 2.54
C LEU A 477 -6.70 8.49 2.19
N ALA A 478 -6.99 8.03 0.98
CA ALA A 478 -8.34 7.70 0.55
C ALA A 478 -8.97 6.57 1.39
N ALA A 479 -8.22 5.51 1.66
CA ALA A 479 -8.65 4.41 2.54
C ALA A 479 -8.97 4.88 3.97
N LEU A 480 -8.22 5.84 4.50
CA LEU A 480 -8.37 6.30 5.89
C LEU A 480 -9.39 7.44 6.08
N PHE A 481 -9.41 8.44 5.20
CA PHE A 481 -10.10 9.71 5.45
C PHE A 481 -11.45 9.88 4.74
N ASN A 482 -11.89 8.89 3.96
CA ASN A 482 -13.28 8.82 3.51
C ASN A 482 -14.26 8.69 4.71
N SER A 483 -15.55 8.94 4.51
CA SER A 483 -16.58 8.90 5.57
C SER A 483 -17.29 7.56 5.75
N PHE A 484 -17.04 6.57 4.89
CA PHE A 484 -17.83 5.32 4.84
C PHE A 484 -17.38 4.26 5.85
N GLU A 485 -18.31 3.51 6.43
CA GLU A 485 -17.94 2.35 7.26
C GLU A 485 -17.40 1.21 6.41
N GLU A 486 -18.00 1.02 5.24
CA GLU A 486 -17.61 0.00 4.27
C GLU A 486 -17.38 0.69 2.92
N TYR A 487 -16.29 0.38 2.23
CA TYR A 487 -16.03 1.00 0.92
C TYR A 487 -15.49 0.02 -0.10
N ILE A 488 -15.74 0.34 -1.37
CA ILE A 488 -15.00 -0.17 -2.52
C ILE A 488 -13.99 0.92 -2.91
N LEU A 489 -12.71 0.64 -2.79
CA LEU A 489 -11.65 1.55 -3.24
C LEU A 489 -11.26 1.14 -4.65
N ILE A 490 -11.29 2.09 -5.59
CA ILE A 490 -11.01 1.85 -7.00
C ILE A 490 -10.00 2.86 -7.58
N ASP A 491 -9.19 2.41 -8.54
CA ASP A 491 -8.39 3.31 -9.39
C ASP A 491 -9.26 3.99 -10.45
N ALA A 492 -8.79 5.11 -11.01
CA ALA A 492 -9.55 5.87 -12.00
C ALA A 492 -9.74 5.12 -13.33
N ASP A 493 -8.83 4.21 -13.67
CA ASP A 493 -8.83 3.37 -14.87
C ASP A 493 -9.34 1.94 -14.63
N THR A 494 -9.93 1.69 -13.45
CA THR A 494 -10.59 0.42 -13.12
C THR A 494 -11.96 0.33 -13.78
N ILE A 495 -12.20 -0.78 -14.47
CA ILE A 495 -13.46 -1.08 -15.13
C ILE A 495 -14.25 -2.10 -14.32
N MET A 496 -15.33 -1.64 -13.70
CA MET A 496 -16.33 -2.53 -13.10
C MET A 496 -17.29 -3.02 -14.19
N VAL A 497 -17.62 -4.30 -14.20
CA VAL A 497 -18.65 -4.85 -15.11
C VAL A 497 -19.85 -5.44 -14.36
N GLN A 498 -19.84 -5.30 -13.04
CA GLN A 498 -20.94 -5.67 -12.14
C GLN A 498 -21.44 -4.43 -11.41
N ASN A 499 -22.72 -4.44 -11.02
CA ASN A 499 -23.28 -3.39 -10.16
C ASN A 499 -22.51 -3.34 -8.82
N PRO A 500 -22.19 -2.17 -8.25
CA PRO A 500 -21.46 -2.08 -6.97
C PRO A 500 -22.08 -2.90 -5.80
N ASP A 501 -23.40 -3.13 -5.82
CA ASP A 501 -24.08 -4.00 -4.86
C ASP A 501 -23.56 -5.44 -4.90
N PHE A 502 -23.15 -5.95 -6.06
CA PHE A 502 -22.55 -7.28 -6.22
C PHE A 502 -21.35 -7.47 -5.30
N TYR A 503 -20.45 -6.48 -5.25
CA TYR A 503 -19.19 -6.60 -4.51
C TYR A 503 -19.41 -6.63 -3.00
N PHE A 504 -20.35 -5.83 -2.47
CA PHE A 504 -20.72 -5.88 -1.05
C PHE A 504 -21.44 -7.18 -0.64
N ASN A 505 -21.87 -8.00 -1.61
CA ASN A 505 -22.49 -9.30 -1.36
C ASN A 505 -21.58 -10.49 -1.73
N LEU A 506 -20.32 -10.26 -2.16
CA LEU A 506 -19.34 -11.33 -2.37
C LEU A 506 -19.20 -12.17 -1.10
N LYS A 507 -19.26 -13.50 -1.22
CA LYS A 507 -19.29 -14.37 -0.03
C LYS A 507 -18.04 -14.21 0.84
N GLY A 508 -16.87 -14.11 0.21
CA GLY A 508 -15.61 -13.84 0.88
C GLY A 508 -15.61 -12.51 1.63
N TYR A 509 -16.18 -11.45 1.03
CA TYR A 509 -16.27 -10.13 1.66
C TYR A 509 -17.22 -10.15 2.85
N VAL A 510 -18.39 -10.77 2.70
CA VAL A 510 -19.36 -10.90 3.79
C VAL A 510 -18.76 -11.65 4.98
N ALA A 511 -18.06 -12.75 4.71
CA ALA A 511 -17.41 -13.54 5.75
C ALA A 511 -16.28 -12.76 6.44
N LYS A 512 -15.41 -12.08 5.67
CA LYS A 512 -14.13 -11.59 6.17
C LYS A 512 -14.08 -10.10 6.45
N GLY A 513 -14.86 -9.27 5.76
CA GLY A 513 -14.84 -7.81 5.88
C GLY A 513 -13.71 -7.15 5.11
N ALA A 514 -12.81 -7.91 4.50
CA ALA A 514 -11.80 -7.42 3.57
C ALA A 514 -11.67 -8.38 2.39
N TYR A 515 -11.71 -7.86 1.16
CA TYR A 515 -11.65 -8.65 -0.07
C TYR A 515 -10.63 -8.08 -1.04
N PHE A 516 -9.71 -8.92 -1.49
CA PHE A 516 -8.58 -8.58 -2.34
C PHE A 516 -8.54 -9.50 -3.58
N PHE A 517 -7.85 -9.04 -4.62
CA PHE A 517 -7.69 -9.78 -5.86
C PHE A 517 -6.22 -10.10 -6.10
N LYS A 518 -5.94 -11.28 -6.64
CA LYS A 518 -4.57 -11.70 -6.97
C LYS A 518 -4.16 -11.19 -8.35
N ASP A 519 -2.93 -10.73 -8.50
CA ASP A 519 -2.36 -10.23 -9.77
C ASP A 519 -2.07 -11.38 -10.76
N ARG A 520 -1.39 -11.11 -11.87
CA ARG A 520 -0.94 -12.11 -12.84
C ARG A 520 0.11 -13.02 -12.21
N THR A 521 0.09 -14.29 -12.58
CA THR A 521 1.14 -15.28 -12.27
C THR A 521 2.36 -15.17 -13.21
N ALA A 522 2.72 -13.94 -13.60
CA ALA A 522 3.91 -13.72 -14.41
C ALA A 522 5.16 -14.18 -13.65
N PRO A 523 6.15 -14.83 -14.31
CA PRO A 523 7.31 -15.43 -13.64
C PRO A 523 8.33 -14.36 -13.20
N GLN A 524 7.92 -13.50 -12.29
CA GLN A 524 8.72 -12.45 -11.69
C GLN A 524 8.85 -12.72 -10.20
N PHE A 525 10.07 -13.04 -9.79
CA PHE A 525 10.37 -13.44 -8.43
C PHE A 525 11.41 -12.53 -7.79
N ARG A 526 11.09 -12.11 -6.56
CA ARG A 526 12.00 -11.50 -5.60
C ARG A 526 12.64 -12.59 -4.75
N GLN A 527 13.60 -12.20 -3.93
CA GLN A 527 14.19 -13.13 -2.99
C GLN A 527 13.22 -13.50 -1.86
N VAL A 528 13.29 -14.75 -1.40
CA VAL A 528 12.48 -15.28 -0.28
C VAL A 528 12.81 -14.56 1.03
N SER A 529 14.03 -14.04 1.16
CA SER A 529 14.49 -13.21 2.28
C SER A 529 13.61 -11.99 2.55
N ASP A 530 12.99 -11.41 1.52
CA ASP A 530 12.05 -10.31 1.69
C ASP A 530 10.78 -10.74 2.45
N GLY A 531 10.38 -12.00 2.36
CA GLY A 531 9.30 -12.57 3.19
C GLY A 531 9.70 -12.69 4.66
N VAL A 532 10.98 -12.97 4.95
CA VAL A 532 11.50 -13.07 6.32
C VAL A 532 11.39 -11.74 7.06
N PHE A 533 11.60 -10.61 6.37
CA PHE A 533 11.39 -9.28 6.94
C PHE A 533 9.96 -9.10 7.49
N PHE A 534 8.93 -9.49 6.72
CA PHE A 534 7.54 -9.39 7.18
C PHE A 534 7.23 -10.33 8.33
N LYS A 535 7.87 -11.51 8.39
CA LYS A 535 7.80 -12.40 9.56
C LYS A 535 8.32 -11.70 10.82
N LYS A 536 9.44 -10.96 10.72
CA LYS A 536 10.04 -10.25 11.87
C LYS A 536 9.13 -9.16 12.44
N ILE A 537 8.57 -8.30 11.57
CA ILE A 537 7.74 -7.18 12.02
C ILE A 537 6.30 -7.58 12.42
N SER A 538 5.86 -8.78 12.02
CA SER A 538 4.54 -9.33 12.38
C SER A 538 4.43 -9.68 13.88
N PRO A 539 3.21 -9.85 14.43
CA PRO A 539 3.01 -10.11 15.84
C PRO A 539 3.71 -11.40 16.30
N SER A 540 4.34 -11.31 17.46
CA SER A 540 5.02 -12.41 18.15
C SER A 540 4.12 -13.12 19.16
N ILE A 541 4.61 -14.22 19.72
CA ILE A 541 3.91 -14.86 20.84
C ILE A 541 3.73 -13.93 22.04
N ILE A 542 4.65 -12.99 22.26
CA ILE A 542 4.55 -12.04 23.36
C ILE A 542 3.37 -11.08 23.12
N ASP A 543 3.15 -10.65 21.89
CA ASP A 543 1.97 -9.84 21.52
C ASP A 543 0.66 -10.58 21.77
N SER A 544 0.63 -11.88 21.46
CA SER A 544 -0.52 -12.74 21.77
C SER A 544 -0.73 -12.87 23.27
N ALA A 545 0.32 -13.17 24.03
CA ALA A 545 0.24 -13.38 25.47
C ALA A 545 -0.14 -12.10 26.24
N MET A 546 0.45 -10.96 25.87
CA MET A 546 0.20 -9.69 26.54
C MET A 546 -1.14 -9.08 26.13
N PHE A 547 -1.45 -9.10 24.83
CA PHE A 547 -2.50 -8.27 24.25
C PHE A 547 -3.55 -9.04 23.44
N ASP A 548 -3.58 -10.37 23.41
CA ASP A 548 -4.48 -11.17 22.56
C ASP A 548 -4.38 -10.78 21.07
N ILE A 549 -3.22 -10.32 20.62
CA ILE A 549 -2.97 -10.01 19.20
C ILE A 549 -2.60 -11.32 18.50
N PRO A 550 -3.37 -11.77 17.50
CA PRO A 550 -3.08 -13.02 16.80
C PRO A 550 -1.72 -12.99 16.10
N ILE A 551 -1.02 -14.12 16.14
CA ILE A 551 0.17 -14.38 15.33
C ILE A 551 -0.30 -14.75 13.92
N ILE A 552 0.49 -14.39 12.91
CA ILE A 552 0.24 -14.81 11.53
C ILE A 552 0.25 -16.34 11.40
N THR A 553 -0.62 -16.87 10.55
CA THR A 553 -0.78 -18.30 10.32
C THR A 553 -0.40 -18.68 8.88
N GLU A 554 -0.57 -19.96 8.55
CA GLU A 554 -0.42 -20.48 7.18
C GLU A 554 -1.32 -19.74 6.18
N HIS A 555 -2.40 -19.11 6.63
CA HIS A 555 -3.25 -18.27 5.77
C HIS A 555 -2.45 -17.19 5.03
N THR A 556 -1.54 -16.51 5.73
CA THR A 556 -0.62 -15.52 5.15
C THR A 556 0.62 -16.19 4.58
N LEU A 557 1.24 -17.09 5.36
CA LEU A 557 2.59 -17.60 5.09
C LEU A 557 2.66 -18.54 3.88
N GLN A 558 1.56 -19.17 3.46
CA GLN A 558 1.50 -20.01 2.24
C GLN A 558 1.15 -19.23 0.98
N SER A 559 1.00 -17.90 1.06
CA SER A 559 0.82 -17.12 -0.17
C SER A 559 2.09 -17.16 -1.01
N SER A 560 1.93 -17.19 -2.34
CA SER A 560 3.07 -17.21 -3.28
C SER A 560 3.98 -15.99 -3.13
N TYR A 561 3.50 -14.91 -2.51
CA TYR A 561 4.34 -13.80 -2.07
C TYR A 561 5.50 -14.30 -1.20
N PHE A 562 5.24 -15.08 -0.14
CA PHE A 562 6.28 -15.59 0.76
C PHE A 562 7.20 -16.63 0.10
N ASP A 563 6.78 -17.22 -1.02
CA ASP A 563 7.65 -18.04 -1.87
C ASP A 563 8.54 -17.22 -2.81
N GLY A 564 8.36 -15.89 -2.85
CA GLY A 564 9.17 -14.97 -3.64
C GLY A 564 8.43 -14.39 -4.84
N MET A 565 7.13 -14.59 -5.02
CA MET A 565 6.38 -13.90 -6.08
C MET A 565 6.43 -12.38 -5.85
N THR A 566 6.78 -11.61 -6.88
CA THR A 566 6.92 -10.15 -6.78
C THR A 566 5.56 -9.45 -6.70
N HIS A 567 4.61 -9.88 -7.52
CA HIS A 567 3.26 -9.30 -7.59
C HIS A 567 2.25 -10.35 -7.16
N TYR A 568 1.66 -10.19 -5.98
CA TYR A 568 0.64 -11.08 -5.45
C TYR A 568 -0.73 -10.43 -5.47
N MET A 569 -0.85 -9.17 -5.05
CA MET A 569 -2.11 -8.43 -5.02
C MET A 569 -2.23 -7.46 -6.20
N GLU A 570 -3.40 -7.45 -6.84
CA GLU A 570 -3.81 -6.39 -7.75
C GLU A 570 -4.73 -5.42 -6.99
N SER A 571 -4.34 -4.15 -6.92
CA SER A 571 -4.95 -3.16 -6.03
C SER A 571 -5.95 -2.23 -6.72
N GLY A 572 -6.20 -2.39 -8.03
CA GLY A 572 -7.16 -1.58 -8.79
C GLY A 572 -8.57 -1.55 -8.20
N LEU A 573 -8.99 -2.63 -7.52
CA LEU A 573 -10.24 -2.69 -6.76
C LEU A 573 -10.05 -3.50 -5.48
N LEU A 574 -10.54 -2.98 -4.35
CA LEU A 574 -10.60 -3.72 -3.09
C LEU A 574 -11.77 -3.29 -2.22
N LEU A 575 -12.17 -4.14 -1.28
CA LEU A 575 -13.26 -3.86 -0.34
C LEU A 575 -12.79 -3.97 1.10
N ILE A 576 -13.21 -3.02 1.95
CA ILE A 576 -12.89 -3.01 3.38
C ILE A 576 -14.09 -2.55 4.20
N ASP A 577 -14.46 -3.33 5.23
CA ASP A 577 -15.33 -2.98 6.36
C ASP A 577 -14.47 -2.46 7.51
N ARG A 578 -14.47 -1.15 7.70
CA ARG A 578 -13.71 -0.48 8.74
C ARG A 578 -14.27 -0.69 10.14
N ASN A 579 -15.48 -1.23 10.31
CA ASN A 579 -15.93 -1.66 11.65
C ASN A 579 -15.08 -2.83 12.17
N ARG A 580 -14.52 -3.64 11.27
CA ARG A 580 -13.72 -4.82 11.60
C ARG A 580 -12.22 -4.55 11.50
N HIS A 581 -11.81 -3.73 10.53
CA HIS A 581 -10.40 -3.65 10.10
C HIS A 581 -9.76 -2.25 10.25
N PHE A 582 -10.33 -1.36 11.07
CA PHE A 582 -9.82 0.01 11.21
C PHE A 582 -8.32 0.06 11.55
N ASN A 583 -7.86 -0.79 12.48
CA ASN A 583 -6.45 -0.85 12.87
C ASN A 583 -5.53 -1.29 11.72
N SER A 584 -6.02 -2.16 10.83
CA SER A 584 -5.30 -2.62 9.65
C SER A 584 -5.19 -1.51 8.61
N VAL A 585 -6.23 -0.70 8.41
CA VAL A 585 -6.19 0.51 7.56
C VAL A 585 -5.19 1.53 8.10
N LEU A 586 -5.13 1.73 9.42
CA LEU A 586 -4.12 2.58 10.05
C LEU A 586 -2.70 2.04 9.81
N MET A 587 -2.51 0.72 9.92
CA MET A 587 -1.21 0.07 9.72
C MET A 587 -0.66 0.26 8.30
N MET A 588 -1.53 0.29 7.28
CA MET A 588 -1.12 0.57 5.89
C MET A 588 -0.36 1.90 5.79
N MET A 589 -0.88 2.92 6.47
CA MET A 589 -0.29 4.25 6.45
C MET A 589 1.09 4.26 7.10
N GLN A 590 1.21 3.61 8.26
CA GLN A 590 2.47 3.53 8.98
C GLN A 590 3.55 2.80 8.18
N MET A 591 3.16 1.68 7.56
CA MET A 591 4.04 0.89 6.71
C MET A 591 4.51 1.64 5.47
N ASN A 592 3.68 2.54 4.90
CA ASN A 592 4.06 3.38 3.77
C ASN A 592 5.23 4.34 4.08
N PHE A 593 5.44 4.73 5.34
CA PHE A 593 6.58 5.58 5.70
C PHE A 593 7.89 4.80 5.86
N MET A 594 7.84 3.47 5.84
CA MET A 594 8.99 2.61 6.12
C MET A 594 9.64 2.13 4.83
N LYS A 595 10.82 2.66 4.51
CA LYS A 595 11.63 2.22 3.36
C LYS A 595 11.90 0.70 3.29
N PRO A 596 12.11 -0.03 4.41
CA PRO A 596 12.18 -1.50 4.39
C PRO A 596 10.93 -2.19 3.86
N VAL A 597 9.75 -1.58 4.03
CA VAL A 597 8.48 -2.09 3.48
C VAL A 597 8.33 -1.67 2.03
N THR A 598 8.44 -0.37 1.73
CA THR A 598 8.15 0.16 0.37
C THR A 598 9.14 -0.35 -0.67
N SER A 599 10.37 -0.68 -0.29
CA SER A 599 11.33 -1.34 -1.19
C SER A 599 10.97 -2.79 -1.55
N ARG A 600 10.05 -3.43 -0.81
CA ARG A 600 9.61 -4.83 -0.97
C ARG A 600 8.19 -4.97 -1.54
N SER A 601 7.60 -3.85 -1.96
CA SER A 601 6.29 -3.77 -2.61
C SER A 601 6.41 -2.90 -3.86
N TYR A 602 5.66 -3.23 -4.90
CA TYR A 602 5.51 -2.32 -6.04
C TYR A 602 4.38 -1.33 -5.73
N GLY A 603 4.75 -0.12 -5.32
CA GLY A 603 3.78 0.90 -4.92
C GLY A 603 2.94 0.44 -3.71
N ASP A 604 1.63 0.63 -3.79
CA ASP A 604 0.64 0.32 -2.75
C ASP A 604 0.30 -1.16 -2.59
N LYS A 605 0.47 -1.95 -3.66
CA LYS A 605 -0.14 -3.29 -3.84
C LYS A 605 -0.01 -4.19 -2.62
N GLU A 606 1.20 -4.61 -2.28
CA GLU A 606 1.41 -5.61 -1.23
C GLU A 606 1.27 -5.03 0.18
N ILE A 607 1.49 -3.71 0.32
CA ILE A 607 1.37 -3.01 1.61
C ILE A 607 -0.04 -3.15 2.19
N ILE A 608 -1.08 -3.14 1.34
CA ILE A 608 -2.48 -3.19 1.78
C ILE A 608 -2.75 -4.43 2.62
N TRP A 609 -2.51 -5.64 2.09
CA TRP A 609 -2.81 -6.87 2.82
C TRP A 609 -1.71 -7.26 3.81
N LEU A 610 -0.45 -6.86 3.58
CA LEU A 610 0.61 -7.08 4.57
C LEU A 610 0.39 -6.26 5.83
N ALA A 611 -0.27 -5.10 5.73
CA ALA A 611 -0.69 -4.31 6.90
C ALA A 611 -1.72 -5.05 7.77
N PHE A 612 -2.63 -5.80 7.15
CA PHE A 612 -3.55 -6.69 7.86
C PHE A 612 -2.79 -7.77 8.62
N ALA A 613 -1.95 -8.55 7.93
CA ALA A 613 -1.16 -9.61 8.54
C ALA A 613 -0.23 -9.08 9.66
N THR A 614 0.44 -7.95 9.42
CA THR A 614 1.37 -7.32 10.37
C THR A 614 0.65 -6.72 11.60
N ASN A 615 -0.63 -6.37 11.47
CA ASN A 615 -1.48 -5.95 12.57
C ASN A 615 -2.06 -7.14 13.37
N GLY A 616 -1.87 -8.38 12.91
CA GLY A 616 -2.47 -9.58 13.52
C GLY A 616 -3.91 -9.83 13.08
N ASP A 617 -4.27 -9.36 11.88
CA ASP A 617 -5.61 -9.47 11.31
C ASP A 617 -5.57 -10.29 10.01
N GLU A 618 -5.81 -11.59 10.11
CA GLU A 618 -5.95 -12.50 8.96
C GLU A 618 -7.41 -12.69 8.55
N SER A 619 -8.31 -11.80 8.96
CA SER A 619 -9.70 -11.81 8.52
C SER A 619 -9.84 -11.06 7.19
N TYR A 620 -9.08 -11.45 6.19
CA TYR A 620 -9.24 -11.01 4.81
C TYR A 620 -9.45 -12.21 3.88
N HIS A 621 -9.93 -11.93 2.67
CA HIS A 621 -10.16 -12.95 1.64
C HIS A 621 -9.50 -12.52 0.34
N PHE A 622 -8.67 -13.39 -0.22
CA PHE A 622 -8.24 -13.25 -1.61
C PHE A 622 -9.15 -14.06 -2.50
N ASN A 623 -9.64 -13.44 -3.58
CA ASN A 623 -10.25 -14.17 -4.68
C ASN A 623 -9.38 -15.37 -5.08
N LYS A 624 -9.98 -16.56 -5.16
CA LYS A 624 -9.27 -17.81 -5.46
C LYS A 624 -8.45 -17.68 -6.75
N TYR A 625 -9.05 -17.07 -7.77
CA TYR A 625 -8.45 -16.89 -9.08
C TYR A 625 -7.45 -15.74 -9.13
N TYR A 626 -6.28 -16.02 -9.70
CA TYR A 626 -5.33 -15.02 -10.20
C TYR A 626 -5.92 -14.26 -11.39
N ALA A 627 -5.29 -13.14 -11.77
CA ALA A 627 -5.73 -12.36 -12.92
C ALA A 627 -5.75 -13.21 -14.20
N ALA A 628 -6.73 -12.94 -15.04
CA ALA A 628 -6.94 -13.54 -16.35
C ALA A 628 -6.59 -12.55 -17.46
N ALA A 629 -6.19 -13.04 -18.63
CA ALA A 629 -6.29 -12.23 -19.84
C ALA A 629 -7.74 -12.30 -20.34
N ILE A 630 -8.33 -11.15 -20.66
CA ILE A 630 -9.69 -11.05 -21.18
C ILE A 630 -9.68 -10.53 -22.61
N GLY A 631 -10.56 -11.07 -23.46
CA GLY A 631 -10.65 -10.65 -24.85
C GLY A 631 -11.30 -11.69 -25.78
N THR A 632 -10.87 -11.70 -27.02
CA THR A 632 -11.18 -12.74 -28.01
C THR A 632 -10.04 -13.73 -28.15
N LEU A 633 -10.34 -15.02 -28.35
CA LEU A 633 -9.31 -16.03 -28.61
C LEU A 633 -8.55 -15.70 -29.90
N THR A 634 -7.21 -15.78 -29.85
CA THR A 634 -6.38 -15.68 -31.06
C THR A 634 -6.71 -16.87 -32.00
N PRO A 635 -7.04 -16.61 -33.28
CA PRO A 635 -7.37 -17.66 -34.24
C PRO A 635 -6.24 -18.69 -34.43
N ASP A 636 -6.61 -19.94 -34.68
CA ASP A 636 -5.68 -21.06 -34.89
C ASP A 636 -4.64 -20.79 -35.98
N VAL A 637 -5.06 -20.12 -37.05
CA VAL A 637 -4.18 -19.74 -38.18
C VAL A 637 -3.06 -18.78 -37.79
N GLN A 638 -3.15 -18.11 -36.64
CA GLN A 638 -2.11 -17.23 -36.08
C GLN A 638 -1.28 -17.93 -35.00
N ARG A 639 -1.60 -19.19 -34.65
CA ARG A 639 -0.94 -19.96 -33.60
C ARG A 639 -0.44 -21.29 -34.16
N LEU A 640 0.37 -21.23 -35.21
CA LEU A 640 0.89 -22.42 -35.87
C LEU A 640 2.27 -22.81 -35.31
N THR A 641 2.57 -24.10 -35.31
CA THR A 641 3.93 -24.62 -35.21
C THR A 641 4.68 -24.36 -36.52
N LYS A 642 6.01 -24.58 -36.54
CA LYS A 642 6.79 -24.47 -37.77
C LYS A 642 6.32 -25.39 -38.90
N ASP A 643 5.71 -26.52 -38.56
CA ASP A 643 5.12 -27.47 -39.51
C ASP A 643 3.72 -27.06 -39.99
N GLY A 644 3.23 -25.87 -39.60
CA GLY A 644 1.92 -25.34 -40.01
C GLY A 644 0.73 -25.97 -39.28
N LYS A 645 0.95 -26.69 -38.18
CA LYS A 645 -0.14 -27.27 -37.37
C LYS A 645 -0.58 -26.28 -36.28
N PRO A 646 -1.89 -26.13 -36.03
CA PRO A 646 -2.37 -25.33 -34.90
C PRO A 646 -1.86 -25.87 -33.57
N LYS A 647 -1.41 -24.96 -32.70
CA LYS A 647 -1.10 -25.26 -31.31
C LYS A 647 -2.38 -25.58 -30.53
N LEU A 648 -2.29 -26.51 -29.59
CA LEU A 648 -3.36 -26.92 -28.68
C LEU A 648 -3.69 -25.80 -27.68
N ALA A 649 -2.69 -25.07 -27.20
CA ALA A 649 -2.89 -23.97 -26.25
C ALA A 649 -3.71 -22.83 -26.87
N LYS A 650 -4.85 -22.49 -26.30
CA LYS A 650 -5.59 -21.26 -26.63
C LYS A 650 -4.80 -20.05 -26.12
N GLU A 651 -4.89 -18.94 -26.83
CA GLU A 651 -4.20 -17.70 -26.48
C GLU A 651 -5.19 -16.53 -26.44
N ILE A 652 -5.00 -15.62 -25.48
CA ILE A 652 -5.55 -14.27 -25.50
C ILE A 652 -4.40 -13.31 -25.25
N CYS A 653 -4.20 -12.35 -26.14
CA CYS A 653 -3.29 -11.22 -25.93
C CYS A 653 -4.12 -9.97 -25.59
N SER A 654 -3.89 -9.40 -24.42
CA SER A 654 -4.63 -8.25 -23.89
C SER A 654 -3.76 -7.41 -22.97
N ALA A 655 -3.97 -6.09 -23.00
CA ALA A 655 -3.39 -5.15 -22.04
C ALA A 655 -4.05 -5.26 -20.64
N HIS A 656 -5.22 -5.90 -20.54
CA HIS A 656 -6.13 -5.76 -19.42
C HIS A 656 -6.09 -7.00 -18.51
N PRO A 657 -5.59 -6.89 -17.26
CA PRO A 657 -5.77 -7.95 -16.28
C PRO A 657 -7.24 -7.96 -15.83
N GLY A 658 -7.94 -9.05 -16.09
CA GLY A 658 -9.33 -9.24 -15.65
C GLY A 658 -9.45 -10.18 -14.47
N HIS A 659 -10.48 -9.98 -13.66
CA HIS A 659 -10.72 -10.77 -12.46
C HIS A 659 -12.05 -11.51 -12.56
N ILE A 660 -11.97 -12.83 -12.36
CA ILE A 660 -13.12 -13.73 -12.39
C ILE A 660 -13.57 -14.00 -10.96
N SER A 661 -14.88 -13.94 -10.73
CA SER A 661 -15.55 -14.31 -9.49
C SER A 661 -15.35 -15.79 -9.19
N GLU A 662 -14.87 -16.11 -7.99
CA GLU A 662 -14.86 -17.48 -7.49
C GLU A 662 -16.27 -18.01 -7.12
N ASP A 663 -17.26 -17.12 -6.98
CA ASP A 663 -18.60 -17.48 -6.53
C ASP A 663 -19.44 -18.10 -7.64
N ASP A 664 -19.26 -17.63 -8.88
CA ASP A 664 -20.09 -17.99 -10.04
C ASP A 664 -19.35 -18.02 -11.39
N GLY A 665 -18.06 -17.67 -11.43
CA GLY A 665 -17.28 -17.66 -12.67
C GLY A 665 -17.52 -16.43 -13.57
N SER A 666 -18.25 -15.42 -13.09
CA SER A 666 -18.48 -14.16 -13.83
C SER A 666 -17.23 -13.29 -13.90
N LEU A 667 -17.07 -12.49 -14.97
CA LEU A 667 -16.11 -11.38 -14.95
C LEU A 667 -16.63 -10.30 -14.01
N VAL A 668 -15.79 -9.85 -13.07
CA VAL A 668 -16.19 -8.84 -12.08
C VAL A 668 -15.62 -7.47 -12.39
N TRP A 669 -14.34 -7.37 -12.71
CA TRP A 669 -13.69 -6.12 -13.06
C TRP A 669 -12.37 -6.38 -13.80
N PHE A 670 -11.82 -5.35 -14.43
CA PHE A 670 -10.48 -5.38 -15.00
C PHE A 670 -9.83 -3.99 -14.96
N ASN A 671 -8.52 -3.92 -15.14
CA ASN A 671 -7.76 -2.66 -15.05
C ASN A 671 -7.30 -2.16 -16.45
N SER A 672 -6.73 -0.94 -16.48
CA SER A 672 -6.12 -0.29 -17.65
C SER A 672 -7.09 0.27 -18.69
N GLY A 673 -8.30 0.66 -18.27
CA GLY A 673 -9.32 1.24 -19.14
C GLY A 673 -9.99 0.22 -20.07
N TYR A 674 -10.90 0.67 -20.93
CA TYR A 674 -11.67 -0.18 -21.85
C TYR A 674 -11.17 -0.18 -23.30
N HIS A 675 -10.30 0.76 -23.67
CA HIS A 675 -9.67 0.77 -25.00
C HIS A 675 -8.83 -0.48 -25.19
N THR A 676 -8.83 -1.09 -26.38
CA THR A 676 -8.02 -2.29 -26.67
C THR A 676 -6.54 -2.10 -26.32
N CYS A 677 -6.03 -0.86 -26.41
CA CYS A 677 -4.77 -0.47 -25.80
C CYS A 677 -4.95 0.74 -24.87
N GLY A 678 -4.69 0.58 -23.57
CA GLY A 678 -4.73 1.68 -22.59
C GLY A 678 -3.60 2.71 -22.71
N GLN A 679 -2.60 2.50 -23.57
CA GLN A 679 -1.41 3.37 -23.70
C GLN A 679 -1.44 4.28 -24.95
N LEU A 680 -2.63 4.62 -25.47
CA LEU A 680 -2.85 5.32 -26.75
C LEU A 680 -1.91 6.52 -27.02
N HIS A 681 -1.65 7.35 -26.00
CA HIS A 681 -0.84 8.57 -26.11
C HIS A 681 0.68 8.31 -26.17
N LYS A 682 1.12 7.07 -25.96
CA LYS A 682 2.54 6.66 -25.99
C LYS A 682 2.88 5.76 -27.17
N VAL A 683 1.88 5.20 -27.85
CA VAL A 683 2.07 4.27 -28.96
C VAL A 683 2.71 4.99 -30.15
N ASN A 684 3.71 4.34 -30.75
CA ASN A 684 4.23 4.72 -32.05
C ASN A 684 3.61 3.80 -33.12
N TYR A 685 2.50 4.25 -33.71
CA TYR A 685 1.66 3.43 -34.57
C TYR A 685 2.39 2.98 -35.85
N GLU A 686 3.30 3.80 -36.39
CA GLU A 686 4.10 3.44 -37.55
C GLU A 686 5.01 2.24 -37.25
N LYS A 687 5.75 2.31 -36.14
CA LYS A 687 6.65 1.22 -35.72
C LYS A 687 5.90 -0.06 -35.40
N GLU A 688 4.79 0.02 -34.68
CA GLU A 688 4.02 -1.18 -34.34
C GLU A 688 3.36 -1.80 -35.59
N ALA A 689 2.91 -0.99 -36.55
CA ALA A 689 2.38 -1.48 -37.82
C ALA A 689 3.43 -2.21 -38.67
N GLU A 690 4.70 -1.83 -38.60
CA GLU A 690 5.80 -2.51 -39.32
C GLU A 690 6.14 -3.90 -38.76
N LYS A 691 5.87 -4.16 -37.46
CA LYS A 691 6.28 -5.40 -36.78
C LYS A 691 5.66 -6.64 -37.40
N GLN A 692 4.35 -6.60 -37.65
CA GLN A 692 3.57 -7.68 -38.25
C GLN A 692 3.79 -9.08 -37.61
N SER A 693 4.29 -9.16 -36.38
CA SER A 693 4.43 -10.41 -35.62
C SER A 693 3.09 -10.86 -35.04
N ARG A 694 2.17 -9.91 -34.80
CA ARG A 694 0.77 -10.11 -34.42
C ARG A 694 -0.13 -9.08 -35.08
N PHE A 695 -1.44 -9.31 -34.96
CA PHE A 695 -2.50 -8.45 -35.52
C PHE A 695 -2.30 -8.17 -37.02
N THR A 696 -1.88 -9.21 -37.76
CA THR A 696 -1.45 -9.11 -39.17
C THR A 696 -2.54 -8.61 -40.12
N GLN A 697 -3.79 -8.56 -39.69
CA GLN A 697 -4.89 -7.95 -40.44
C GLN A 697 -4.78 -6.43 -40.56
N PHE A 698 -4.10 -5.76 -39.62
CA PHE A 698 -3.86 -4.32 -39.66
C PHE A 698 -2.50 -4.06 -40.29
N LYS A 699 -2.46 -3.30 -41.38
CA LYS A 699 -1.27 -3.06 -42.22
C LYS A 699 -0.74 -1.64 -42.15
N THR A 700 -1.56 -0.70 -41.68
CA THR A 700 -1.21 0.72 -41.62
C THR A 700 -1.29 1.25 -40.20
N ALA A 701 -0.56 2.34 -39.93
CA ALA A 701 -0.61 3.04 -38.65
C ALA A 701 -2.05 3.45 -38.29
N GLU A 702 -2.83 3.92 -39.27
CA GLU A 702 -4.23 4.30 -39.06
C GLU A 702 -5.12 3.11 -38.68
N GLN A 703 -4.94 1.95 -39.33
CA GLN A 703 -5.70 0.74 -38.96
C GLN A 703 -5.37 0.28 -37.53
N PHE A 704 -4.10 0.32 -37.13
CA PHE A 704 -3.69 0.04 -35.76
C PHE A 704 -4.26 1.05 -34.77
N ARG A 705 -4.26 2.34 -35.14
CA ARG A 705 -4.84 3.40 -34.32
C ARG A 705 -6.32 3.16 -34.07
N THR A 706 -7.09 2.92 -35.11
CA THR A 706 -8.53 2.60 -35.00
C THR A 706 -8.73 1.38 -34.10
N PHE A 707 -8.00 0.29 -34.33
CA PHE A 707 -8.10 -0.93 -33.53
C PHE A 707 -7.80 -0.70 -32.03
N TYR A 708 -6.76 0.08 -31.72
CA TYR A 708 -6.40 0.37 -30.33
C TYR A 708 -7.38 1.31 -29.63
N GLU A 709 -7.95 2.27 -30.37
CA GLU A 709 -8.96 3.21 -29.86
C GLU A 709 -10.34 2.54 -29.68
N GLU A 710 -10.64 1.44 -30.38
CA GLU A 710 -11.89 0.69 -30.19
C GLU A 710 -12.00 0.03 -28.80
N PRO A 711 -13.23 -0.11 -28.25
CA PRO A 711 -13.43 -0.84 -27.01
C PRO A 711 -13.03 -2.31 -27.15
N LEU A 712 -12.37 -2.84 -26.11
CA LEU A 712 -11.99 -4.24 -26.04
C LEU A 712 -13.22 -5.16 -26.19
N THR A 713 -13.16 -6.07 -27.16
CA THR A 713 -14.18 -7.11 -27.32
C THR A 713 -13.89 -8.28 -26.39
N ILE A 714 -14.78 -8.53 -25.43
CA ILE A 714 -14.62 -9.56 -24.42
C ILE A 714 -15.58 -10.71 -24.70
N THR A 715 -15.04 -11.89 -24.97
CA THR A 715 -15.82 -13.13 -25.19
C THR A 715 -15.34 -14.29 -24.34
N HIS A 716 -14.06 -14.25 -23.97
CA HIS A 716 -13.39 -15.29 -23.20
C HIS A 716 -12.44 -14.67 -22.17
N ALA A 717 -12.07 -15.47 -21.19
CA ALA A 717 -10.94 -15.20 -20.31
C ALA A 717 -10.04 -16.44 -20.20
N ILE A 718 -8.73 -16.23 -20.08
CA ILE A 718 -7.75 -17.28 -19.81
C ILE A 718 -7.02 -16.95 -18.51
N ILE A 719 -7.10 -17.86 -17.54
CA ILE A 719 -6.19 -17.90 -16.39
C ILE A 719 -5.14 -18.95 -16.72
N PRO A 720 -3.88 -18.57 -16.97
CA PRO A 720 -2.83 -19.52 -17.28
C PRO A 720 -2.54 -20.52 -16.15
N PRO A 721 -1.99 -21.69 -16.47
CA PRO A 721 -1.46 -22.59 -15.46
C PRO A 721 -0.33 -21.90 -14.68
N PHE A 722 -0.34 -22.11 -13.35
CA PHE A 722 0.74 -21.75 -12.46
C PHE A 722 0.73 -22.74 -11.30
N LYS A 723 1.72 -23.62 -11.25
CA LYS A 723 1.86 -24.61 -10.18
C LYS A 723 2.60 -24.00 -8.99
N ASP A 724 3.82 -23.55 -9.22
CA ASP A 724 4.68 -22.87 -8.26
C ASP A 724 5.83 -22.14 -8.97
N LYS A 725 6.78 -21.59 -8.20
CA LYS A 725 7.94 -20.85 -8.72
C LYS A 725 9.01 -21.71 -9.41
N LEU A 726 9.02 -23.02 -9.17
CA LEU A 726 10.03 -23.94 -9.74
C LEU A 726 9.60 -24.44 -11.12
N GLU A 727 8.30 -24.49 -11.38
CA GLU A 727 7.71 -25.04 -12.59
C GLU A 727 7.06 -23.97 -13.48
N THR A 728 7.73 -22.83 -13.67
CA THR A 728 7.22 -21.73 -14.52
C THR A 728 7.58 -21.85 -15.99
N LEU A 729 8.61 -22.64 -16.33
CA LEU A 729 9.09 -22.85 -17.70
C LEU A 729 8.98 -24.33 -18.09
N CYS A 730 8.04 -24.63 -18.97
CA CYS A 730 7.76 -25.99 -19.44
C CYS A 730 8.31 -26.20 -20.86
N GLU A 731 9.60 -26.53 -20.95
CA GLU A 731 10.26 -26.89 -22.21
C GLU A 731 9.60 -28.12 -22.84
N ASN A 732 9.36 -28.08 -24.16
CA ASN A 732 8.69 -29.16 -24.88
C ASN A 732 9.18 -29.26 -26.34
N THR A 733 8.94 -30.42 -26.95
CA THR A 733 9.39 -30.77 -28.31
C THR A 733 8.36 -30.48 -29.40
N ILE A 734 7.15 -30.06 -29.01
CA ILE A 734 6.00 -29.86 -29.91
C ILE A 734 5.67 -28.38 -30.16
N GLU A 735 6.54 -27.47 -29.72
CA GLU A 735 6.42 -26.01 -29.90
C GLU A 735 5.18 -25.37 -29.25
N GLU A 736 4.60 -26.02 -28.23
CA GLU A 736 3.60 -25.41 -27.35
C GLU A 736 4.23 -24.28 -26.53
N PRO A 737 3.43 -23.30 -26.05
CA PRO A 737 3.91 -22.26 -25.15
C PRO A 737 4.63 -22.85 -23.93
N LYS A 738 5.71 -22.21 -23.51
CA LYS A 738 6.52 -22.70 -22.37
C LYS A 738 6.14 -22.04 -21.05
N GLU A 739 5.53 -20.86 -21.11
CA GLU A 739 5.17 -20.05 -19.94
C GLU A 739 3.71 -19.64 -20.03
N GLY A 740 3.04 -19.50 -18.88
CA GLY A 740 1.63 -19.17 -18.83
C GLY A 740 1.33 -17.74 -19.30
N TRP A 741 2.26 -16.83 -19.00
CA TRP A 741 2.19 -15.41 -19.35
C TRP A 741 3.43 -15.00 -20.13
N THR A 742 3.26 -14.28 -21.24
CA THR A 742 4.35 -13.67 -21.99
C THR A 742 4.03 -12.22 -22.28
N MET A 743 4.95 -11.31 -21.96
CA MET A 743 4.83 -9.90 -22.36
C MET A 743 5.28 -9.74 -23.81
N ASP A 744 4.40 -9.26 -24.67
CA ASP A 744 4.74 -8.87 -26.02
C ASP A 744 5.17 -7.40 -26.04
N ARG A 745 6.49 -7.18 -26.07
CA ARG A 745 7.06 -5.83 -25.97
C ARG A 745 6.86 -5.00 -27.23
N ASP A 746 6.49 -5.61 -28.34
CA ASP A 746 6.36 -4.93 -29.62
C ASP A 746 5.02 -4.18 -29.77
N TYR A 747 4.03 -4.48 -28.92
CA TYR A 747 2.67 -3.95 -29.06
C TYR A 747 2.17 -3.18 -27.83
N CYS A 748 1.32 -2.19 -28.08
CA CYS A 748 0.69 -1.31 -27.09
C CYS A 748 1.73 -0.64 -26.16
N ASN A 749 2.80 -0.09 -26.74
CA ASN A 749 3.91 0.51 -25.99
C ASN A 749 4.47 -0.43 -24.88
N SER A 750 4.72 -1.68 -25.26
CA SER A 750 5.22 -2.75 -24.38
C SER A 750 4.31 -3.08 -23.20
N TYR A 751 2.99 -2.91 -23.37
CA TYR A 751 1.99 -3.20 -22.34
C TYR A 751 1.09 -4.41 -22.69
N MET A 752 1.29 -5.03 -23.85
CA MET A 752 0.54 -6.21 -24.28
C MET A 752 1.01 -7.47 -23.55
N TRP A 753 0.08 -8.23 -22.98
CA TRP A 753 0.36 -9.52 -22.34
C TRP A 753 -0.45 -10.64 -22.99
N CYS A 754 0.20 -11.74 -23.32
CA CYS A 754 -0.43 -12.95 -23.83
C CYS A 754 -0.50 -14.01 -22.73
N ALA A 755 -1.69 -14.61 -22.59
CA ALA A 755 -1.99 -15.70 -21.67
C ALA A 755 -2.31 -16.96 -22.46
N TYR A 756 -1.79 -18.09 -21.99
CA TYR A 756 -1.96 -19.40 -22.63
C TYR A 756 -2.77 -20.33 -21.76
N SER A 757 -3.77 -21.02 -22.35
CA SER A 757 -4.59 -21.98 -21.61
C SER A 757 -3.85 -23.26 -21.25
N ARG A 758 -2.72 -23.53 -21.90
CA ARG A 758 -1.90 -24.71 -21.75
C ARG A 758 -0.44 -24.32 -21.98
N ILE A 759 0.46 -24.93 -21.21
CA ILE A 759 1.91 -24.84 -21.44
C ILE A 759 2.53 -26.22 -21.38
N GLY A 760 3.73 -26.37 -21.95
CA GLY A 760 4.48 -27.63 -21.92
C GLY A 760 3.95 -28.70 -22.87
N GLY A 761 4.48 -29.91 -22.71
CA GLY A 761 4.22 -31.06 -23.58
C GLY A 761 5.29 -32.15 -23.43
N PRO A 762 5.38 -33.08 -24.41
CA PRO A 762 6.45 -34.08 -24.44
C PRO A 762 7.83 -33.42 -24.45
N THR A 763 8.71 -33.84 -23.54
CA THR A 763 10.07 -33.32 -23.36
C THR A 763 11.10 -34.18 -24.11
N LYS A 764 12.37 -33.78 -24.09
CA LYS A 764 13.47 -34.55 -24.70
C LYS A 764 13.81 -35.83 -23.92
N ASP A 765 13.44 -35.90 -22.66
CA ASP A 765 13.74 -37.02 -21.76
C ASP A 765 12.56 -38.01 -21.70
N ASP A 766 11.71 -38.03 -22.73
CA ASP A 766 10.51 -38.87 -22.84
C ASP A 766 9.52 -38.72 -21.66
N THR A 767 9.50 -37.56 -21.00
CA THR A 767 8.49 -37.18 -19.99
C THR A 767 7.47 -36.18 -20.55
N ASP A 768 6.38 -35.92 -19.83
CA ASP A 768 5.39 -34.90 -20.19
C ASP A 768 5.25 -33.89 -19.03
N ASN A 769 5.50 -32.61 -19.31
CA ASN A 769 5.40 -31.52 -18.35
C ASN A 769 4.21 -30.59 -18.62
N THR A 770 3.18 -31.08 -19.33
CA THR A 770 1.98 -30.31 -19.64
C THR A 770 1.32 -29.78 -18.38
N GLN A 771 1.00 -28.48 -18.38
CA GLN A 771 0.13 -27.86 -17.39
C GLN A 771 -1.07 -27.21 -18.07
N GLU A 772 -2.25 -27.36 -17.46
CA GLU A 772 -3.52 -26.84 -17.98
C GLU A 772 -4.03 -25.70 -17.10
N GLY A 773 -4.37 -24.59 -17.74
CA GLY A 773 -5.02 -23.42 -17.13
C GLY A 773 -6.55 -23.53 -17.20
N GLN A 774 -7.20 -22.40 -17.05
CA GLN A 774 -8.67 -22.30 -17.10
C GLN A 774 -9.10 -21.36 -18.21
N VAL A 775 -10.13 -21.76 -18.95
CA VAL A 775 -10.72 -20.99 -20.03
C VAL A 775 -12.19 -20.75 -19.71
N PHE A 776 -12.56 -19.49 -19.58
CA PHE A 776 -13.93 -19.06 -19.37
C PHE A 776 -14.48 -18.57 -20.71
N LYS A 777 -15.69 -19.02 -21.05
CA LYS A 777 -16.45 -18.49 -22.18
C LYS A 777 -17.68 -17.82 -21.60
N PHE A 778 -17.86 -16.54 -21.91
CA PHE A 778 -18.97 -15.77 -21.40
C PHE A 778 -20.25 -16.02 -22.21
N GLU A 779 -21.39 -15.91 -21.54
CA GLU A 779 -22.67 -16.07 -22.19
C GLU A 779 -22.97 -14.87 -23.09
N LYS A 780 -23.90 -15.06 -24.04
CA LYS A 780 -24.28 -14.01 -24.98
C LYS A 780 -24.71 -12.73 -24.25
N LYS A 781 -25.53 -12.87 -23.20
CA LYS A 781 -25.98 -11.76 -22.34
C LYS A 781 -24.80 -10.95 -21.80
N ASP A 782 -23.79 -11.63 -21.24
CA ASP A 782 -22.61 -10.97 -20.66
C ASP A 782 -21.81 -10.26 -21.73
N THR A 783 -21.56 -10.90 -22.88
CA THR A 783 -20.81 -10.28 -23.97
C THR A 783 -21.51 -9.05 -24.56
N GLU A 784 -22.85 -9.04 -24.60
CA GLU A 784 -23.64 -7.88 -25.01
C GLU A 784 -23.55 -6.75 -23.98
N LEU A 785 -23.60 -7.07 -22.68
CA LEU A 785 -23.40 -6.10 -21.60
C LEU A 785 -21.97 -5.52 -21.61
N PHE A 786 -20.94 -6.34 -21.77
CA PHE A 786 -19.56 -5.88 -21.90
C PHE A 786 -19.39 -4.94 -23.09
N LYS A 787 -20.05 -5.22 -24.22
CA LYS A 787 -20.03 -4.29 -25.35
C LYS A 787 -20.70 -2.96 -24.99
N PHE A 788 -21.88 -3.00 -24.39
CA PHE A 788 -22.57 -1.79 -23.94
C PHE A 788 -21.70 -0.94 -22.99
N TYR A 789 -21.09 -1.56 -21.98
CA TYR A 789 -20.22 -0.86 -21.03
C TYR A 789 -18.95 -0.29 -21.69
N GLY A 790 -18.38 -1.01 -22.65
CA GLY A 790 -17.24 -0.53 -23.42
C GLY A 790 -17.57 0.68 -24.29
N ASP A 791 -18.72 0.66 -24.97
CA ASP A 791 -19.20 1.77 -25.78
C ASP A 791 -19.48 3.02 -24.91
N VAL A 792 -20.05 2.83 -23.70
CA VAL A 792 -20.23 3.90 -22.70
C VAL A 792 -18.90 4.50 -22.24
N TRP A 793 -17.90 3.67 -21.96
CA TRP A 793 -16.59 4.13 -21.49
C TRP A 793 -15.81 4.90 -22.56
N VAL A 794 -15.83 4.40 -23.80
CA VAL A 794 -15.12 5.03 -24.92
C VAL A 794 -15.86 6.27 -25.44
N GLY A 795 -17.18 6.35 -25.23
CA GLY A 795 -18.02 7.45 -25.70
C GLY A 795 -18.37 7.33 -27.18
N MET A 796 -18.56 6.10 -27.68
CA MET A 796 -19.07 5.88 -29.04
C MET A 796 -20.59 6.06 -29.06
N GLU A 797 -21.11 6.93 -29.92
CA GLU A 797 -22.56 7.11 -30.15
C GLU A 797 -23.13 6.03 -31.09
#